data_AF-A0A8S1YIS1-F1
#
_entry.id   AF-A0A8S1YIS1-F1
#
_cell.length_a   1.000
_cell.length_b   1.000
_cell.length_c   1.000
_cell.angle_alpha   90.00
_cell.angle_beta   90.00
_cell.angle_gamma   90.00
#
_symmetry.space_group_name_H-M   'P 1'
#
loop_
_entity.id
_entity.type
_entity.pdbx_description
1 polymer ?
#
loop_
_entity_poly.entity_id
_entity_poly.type
_entity_poly.pdbx_seq_one_letter_code
_entity_poly.pdbx_strand_id
1 'polypeptide(L)'
;MFKNNNGQYKKPKIENFQWQEATQINEEVTWDPFISKFFKFKIKITFTKDKEIIYSSLDGSILRIDSILDIFKKPDVLRNLDQIENLQWQGKYGDNKKKIGLWYLVWNGEILKDVGGSYQKDGLKQGLWKQLIKNYWKRAKLYEIGEYFNDHKRGKWKYIYEDKEIGGGLYNEFGEKTGKWIDISRNFWEYKQQLLKSESQILFIGNQINGCKVGRWDINWREQKDSQFIKIGGGSYDNNLKEKKKQKLVNGLNQVMDFGSFKSQVTYSGKYVNGKKINRWNILVQGKLMQQINKSKPYFSGGGQYGNKENNYGIKQGKWIELDDGLYKDSNVNQDIQIGGGFYDEQSSDKKGIKIGSWIEISDGFYEYNFWIDNLLFTSFRQVTYQGEYQNGKKVGRWDIYFKDLCMDNNIYIGGGSFEIQSIGDSIKRGKWQEPDDKFRSQSQIIQIGEYKDGQKVGLWQIYQENIFQQKRKQIGGGIYIDKQGCQGIKIGLWIDLSRDFWKYGQITFQGVYRNGKKVGKWDQNFIDDFNMQNYQIGGGSYDNQQDNIEKNGNWIVFCDYFQMRRQITYKGEYANGKKVGRWVMHWKWNGKLKKIGEGLYDTLQGEGGVKVGKWTFVDDKFNSGCQVTHRGRYQNGKKRRKVELIGGGFYDYKKEGDEIKIGKWIDLSDTFRVDNQIIYCGDYGESGKVGRWDIFWRMKRNLQFQFIGGGSYDSKQQAEADVKIGKWIELSEDLKNYNWIIYEGVYRNGYKIGKWNIKRRQYNETEFKNIGVQTYDN
;
A
#
# COMPACT_ATOMS: atom_id res chain seq x y z
N MET A 1 -12.72 32.20 24.33
CA MET A 1 -13.68 33.16 24.92
C MET A 1 -13.36 34.55 24.41
N PHE A 2 -14.38 35.32 24.00
CA PHE A 2 -14.20 36.71 23.56
C PHE A 2 -14.70 37.64 24.66
N LYS A 3 -13.87 38.59 25.08
CA LYS A 3 -14.33 39.77 25.83
C LYS A 3 -14.95 40.73 24.82
N ASN A 4 -16.17 41.20 25.08
CA ASN A 4 -16.69 42.33 24.33
C ASN A 4 -15.99 43.63 24.79
N ASN A 5 -16.25 44.74 24.09
CA ASN A 5 -15.69 46.06 24.43
C ASN A 5 -16.05 46.53 25.85
N ASN A 6 -16.99 45.86 26.54
CA ASN A 6 -17.40 46.17 27.90
C ASN A 6 -16.76 45.23 28.95
N GLY A 7 -15.75 44.44 28.57
CA GLY A 7 -15.04 43.53 29.49
C GLY A 7 -15.85 42.30 29.93
N GLN A 8 -17.09 42.14 29.47
CA GLN A 8 -17.92 40.98 29.78
C GLN A 8 -17.59 39.81 28.85
N TYR A 9 -17.43 38.62 29.44
CA TYR A 9 -17.24 37.38 28.70
C TYR A 9 -18.55 37.01 27.99
N LYS A 10 -18.59 37.12 26.66
CA LYS A 10 -19.69 36.52 25.89
C LYS A 10 -19.59 35.00 26.04
N LYS A 11 -20.62 34.38 26.63
CA LYS A 11 -20.80 32.93 26.54
C LYS A 11 -20.76 32.56 25.04
N PRO A 12 -19.94 31.58 24.62
CA PRO A 12 -19.94 31.15 23.23
C PRO A 12 -21.37 30.80 22.84
N LYS A 13 -21.84 31.30 21.70
CA LYS A 13 -23.09 30.79 21.10
C LYS A 13 -22.85 29.31 20.89
N ILE A 14 -23.57 28.47 21.65
CA ILE A 14 -23.59 27.04 21.41
C ILE A 14 -24.31 26.90 20.07
N GLU A 15 -23.56 26.62 19.01
CA GLU A 15 -24.15 26.17 17.76
C GLU A 15 -24.84 24.85 18.07
N ASN A 16 -26.18 24.88 18.15
CA ASN A 16 -26.96 23.67 18.35
C ASN A 16 -26.68 22.75 17.17
N PHE A 17 -26.08 21.60 17.44
CA PHE A 17 -25.89 20.56 16.44
C PHE A 17 -27.26 20.14 15.92
N GLN A 18 -27.55 20.43 14.65
CA GLN A 18 -28.78 19.99 14.00
C GLN A 18 -28.53 18.63 13.36
N TRP A 19 -29.27 17.62 13.82
CA TRP A 19 -29.24 16.29 13.25
C TRP A 19 -29.73 16.33 11.80
N GLN A 20 -28.95 15.76 10.89
CA GLN A 20 -29.29 15.63 9.48
C GLN A 20 -28.90 14.23 9.00
N GLU A 21 -29.72 13.65 8.14
CA GLU A 21 -29.35 12.42 7.45
C GLU A 21 -28.11 12.68 6.61
N ALA A 22 -27.09 11.86 6.80
CA ALA A 22 -25.86 11.97 6.06
C ALA A 22 -25.24 10.60 5.89
N THR A 23 -24.56 10.42 4.77
CA THR A 23 -23.68 9.26 4.55
C THR A 23 -22.27 9.78 4.37
N GLN A 24 -21.34 9.23 5.13
CA GLN A 24 -19.91 9.51 5.01
C GLN A 24 -19.18 8.21 4.68
N ILE A 25 -18.26 8.27 3.72
CA ILE A 25 -17.34 7.16 3.43
C ILE A 25 -15.99 7.52 4.03
N ASN A 26 -15.50 6.67 4.93
CA ASN A 26 -14.15 6.77 5.48
C ASN A 26 -13.27 5.69 4.86
N GLU A 27 -12.12 6.09 4.34
CA GLU A 27 -11.05 5.18 3.96
C GLU A 27 -10.15 4.94 5.19
N GLU A 28 -10.01 3.67 5.57
CA GLU A 28 -9.04 3.22 6.56
C GLU A 28 -8.02 2.31 5.88
N VAL A 29 -6.76 2.45 6.30
CA VAL A 29 -5.67 1.57 5.89
C VAL A 29 -5.45 0.60 7.04
N THR A 30 -5.63 -0.68 6.79
CA THR A 30 -5.30 -1.74 7.75
C THR A 30 -4.28 -2.69 7.14
N TRP A 31 -3.37 -3.24 7.94
CA TRP A 31 -2.47 -4.28 7.49
C TRP A 31 -3.12 -5.64 7.61
N ASP A 32 -3.08 -6.42 6.55
CA ASP A 32 -3.40 -7.84 6.62
C ASP A 32 -2.10 -8.64 6.85
N PRO A 33 -1.92 -9.24 8.05
CA PRO A 33 -0.72 -10.01 8.36
C PRO A 33 -0.59 -11.28 7.50
N PHE A 34 -1.69 -11.84 6.98
CA PHE A 34 -1.68 -13.10 6.23
C PHE A 34 -1.08 -12.94 4.83
N ILE A 35 -1.30 -11.80 4.19
CA ILE A 35 -0.83 -11.51 2.82
C ILE A 35 0.23 -10.40 2.78
N SER A 36 0.66 -9.92 3.95
CA SER A 36 1.73 -8.94 4.11
C SER A 36 1.53 -7.71 3.22
N LYS A 37 0.31 -7.16 3.20
CA LYS A 37 -0.07 -5.99 2.41
C LYS A 37 -1.04 -5.12 3.18
N PHE A 38 -0.99 -3.82 2.89
CA PHE A 38 -2.02 -2.88 3.30
C PHE A 38 -3.26 -3.08 2.45
N PHE A 39 -4.41 -3.19 3.11
CA PHE A 39 -5.71 -3.10 2.50
C PHE A 39 -6.33 -1.77 2.88
N LYS A 40 -6.79 -1.06 1.84
CA LYS A 40 -7.66 0.08 2.03
C LYS A 40 -9.07 -0.47 2.17
N PHE A 41 -9.61 -0.41 3.37
CA PHE A 41 -11.01 -0.70 3.59
C PHE A 41 -11.80 0.60 3.63
N LYS A 42 -13.01 0.59 3.08
CA LYS A 42 -13.92 1.74 3.11
C LYS A 42 -15.10 1.40 3.99
N ILE A 43 -15.32 2.22 5.02
CA ILE A 43 -16.45 2.10 5.93
C ILE A 43 -17.47 3.17 5.56
N LYS A 44 -18.70 2.74 5.29
CA LYS A 44 -19.85 3.62 5.09
C LYS A 44 -20.52 3.86 6.43
N ILE A 45 -20.57 5.12 6.85
CA ILE A 45 -21.19 5.58 8.09
C ILE A 45 -22.47 6.34 7.71
N THR A 46 -23.61 5.85 8.17
CA THR A 46 -24.93 6.39 7.84
C THR A 46 -25.63 6.89 9.09
N PHE A 47 -26.08 8.13 9.08
CA PHE A 47 -26.89 8.74 10.14
C PHE A 47 -28.37 8.66 9.74
N THR A 48 -29.20 7.97 10.53
CA THR A 48 -30.60 7.64 10.17
C THR A 48 -31.63 8.60 10.78
N LYS A 49 -32.88 8.60 10.28
CA LYS A 49 -33.99 9.35 10.91
C LYS A 49 -34.28 8.89 12.33
N ASP A 50 -34.04 7.61 12.60
CA ASP A 50 -34.28 6.97 13.89
C ASP A 50 -33.17 7.28 14.92
N LYS A 51 -32.28 8.23 14.58
CA LYS A 51 -31.18 8.71 15.43
C LYS A 51 -30.18 7.59 15.71
N GLU A 52 -29.86 6.82 14.67
CA GLU A 52 -28.84 5.76 14.73
C GLU A 52 -27.63 6.12 13.87
N ILE A 53 -26.49 5.54 14.22
CA ILE A 53 -25.28 5.53 13.41
C ILE A 53 -25.05 4.10 12.96
N ILE A 54 -25.20 3.85 11.67
CA ILE A 54 -24.96 2.55 11.06
C ILE A 54 -23.58 2.56 10.41
N TYR A 55 -22.71 1.65 10.86
CA TYR A 55 -21.43 1.36 10.24
C TYR A 55 -21.59 0.13 9.35
N SER A 56 -21.26 0.26 8.07
CA SER A 56 -21.37 -0.82 7.08
C SER A 56 -20.15 -0.88 6.18
N SER A 57 -19.83 -2.08 5.68
CA SER A 57 -18.91 -2.29 4.56
C SER A 57 -19.46 -1.66 3.27
N LEU A 58 -18.65 -1.57 2.21
CA LEU A 58 -19.13 -1.11 0.90
C LEU A 58 -20.13 -2.05 0.24
N ASP A 59 -20.09 -3.34 0.54
CA ASP A 59 -21.07 -4.33 0.06
C ASP A 59 -22.41 -4.25 0.80
N GLY A 60 -22.51 -3.45 1.86
CA GLY A 60 -23.73 -3.23 2.62
C GLY A 60 -23.86 -4.06 3.89
N SER A 61 -22.90 -4.95 4.19
CA SER A 61 -22.86 -5.69 5.46
C SER A 61 -22.77 -4.74 6.64
N ILE A 62 -23.70 -4.86 7.59
CA ILE A 62 -23.76 -4.03 8.78
C ILE A 62 -22.72 -4.54 9.78
N LEU A 63 -21.78 -3.68 10.15
CA LEU A 63 -20.73 -3.96 11.14
C LEU A 63 -21.19 -3.58 12.55
N ARG A 64 -21.95 -2.48 12.68
CA ARG A 64 -22.41 -1.95 13.97
C ARG A 64 -23.57 -0.97 13.79
N ILE A 65 -24.44 -0.90 14.79
CA ILE A 65 -25.46 0.13 14.94
C ILE A 65 -25.33 0.74 16.34
N ASP A 66 -25.18 2.07 16.43
CA ASP A 66 -25.20 2.81 17.70
C ASP A 66 -26.42 3.74 17.74
N SER A 67 -27.22 3.67 18.80
CA SER A 67 -28.32 4.61 19.03
C SER A 67 -27.82 5.91 19.67
N ILE A 68 -28.29 7.06 19.16
CA ILE A 68 -27.98 8.39 19.69
C ILE A 68 -29.10 8.84 20.62
N LEU A 69 -28.78 8.89 21.91
CA LEU A 69 -29.73 9.27 22.94
C LEU A 69 -29.80 10.79 23.14
N ASP A 70 -28.71 11.51 22.90
CA ASP A 70 -28.63 12.97 23.01
C ASP A 70 -28.35 13.59 21.63
N ILE A 71 -29.40 14.05 20.97
CA ILE A 71 -29.33 14.66 19.63
C ILE A 71 -28.67 16.04 19.62
N PHE A 72 -28.47 16.66 20.79
CA PHE A 72 -27.84 17.98 20.88
C PHE A 72 -26.32 17.88 21.00
N LYS A 73 -25.79 16.68 21.32
CA LYS A 73 -24.36 16.41 21.36
C LYS A 73 -23.94 15.73 20.07
N LYS A 74 -22.89 16.26 19.43
CA LYS A 74 -22.28 15.62 18.25
C LYS A 74 -21.84 14.19 18.62
N PRO A 75 -22.29 13.16 17.90
CA PRO A 75 -21.93 11.78 18.23
C PRO A 75 -20.44 11.52 18.03
N ASP A 76 -19.89 10.66 18.89
CA ASP A 76 -18.52 10.15 18.76
C ASP A 76 -18.48 9.08 17.66
N VAL A 77 -18.03 9.48 16.47
CA VAL A 77 -17.91 8.59 15.31
C VAL A 77 -16.63 7.77 15.42
N LEU A 78 -16.78 6.45 15.51
CA LEU A 78 -15.65 5.51 15.45
C LEU A 78 -15.09 5.47 14.03
N ARG A 79 -13.76 5.44 13.93
CA ARG A 79 -13.05 5.40 12.64
C ARG A 79 -12.15 4.20 12.48
N ASN A 80 -11.93 3.45 13.56
CA ASN A 80 -11.09 2.29 13.56
C ASN A 80 -11.95 1.04 13.51
N LEU A 81 -11.72 0.18 12.52
CA LEU A 81 -12.50 -1.04 12.28
C LEU A 81 -12.57 -1.94 13.52
N ASP A 82 -11.43 -2.19 14.19
CA ASP A 82 -11.39 -3.04 15.39
C ASP A 82 -12.29 -2.46 16.50
N GLN A 83 -12.30 -1.14 16.69
CA GLN A 83 -13.22 -0.50 17.64
C GLN A 83 -14.67 -0.63 17.20
N ILE A 84 -14.97 -0.45 15.92
CA ILE A 84 -16.34 -0.58 15.40
C ILE A 84 -16.86 -1.99 15.72
N GLU A 85 -16.09 -3.03 15.43
CA GLU A 85 -16.53 -4.41 15.64
C GLU A 85 -16.61 -4.80 17.12
N ASN A 86 -15.65 -4.38 17.94
CA ASN A 86 -15.44 -4.99 19.25
C ASN A 86 -15.82 -4.12 20.46
N LEU A 87 -15.91 -2.80 20.31
CA LEU A 87 -16.02 -1.87 21.44
C LEU A 87 -17.46 -1.65 21.88
N GLN A 88 -17.80 -1.96 23.12
CA GLN A 88 -19.10 -1.66 23.72
C GLN A 88 -18.92 -0.95 25.05
N TRP A 89 -19.77 0.03 25.34
CA TRP A 89 -19.80 0.71 26.64
C TRP A 89 -21.00 0.19 27.42
N GLN A 90 -20.78 -0.25 28.66
CA GLN A 90 -21.83 -0.73 29.55
C GLN A 90 -21.92 0.14 30.80
N GLY A 91 -23.14 0.42 31.25
CA GLY A 91 -23.45 1.24 32.41
C GLY A 91 -24.94 1.50 32.53
N LYS A 92 -25.33 2.34 33.50
CA LYS A 92 -26.75 2.69 33.73
C LYS A 92 -27.10 4.01 33.05
N TYR A 93 -28.33 4.09 32.56
CA TYR A 93 -28.96 5.33 32.14
C TYR A 93 -29.91 5.81 33.23
N GLY A 94 -29.96 7.12 33.45
CA GLY A 94 -30.97 7.76 34.30
C GLY A 94 -32.27 7.98 33.53
N ASP A 95 -33.30 8.46 34.24
CA ASP A 95 -34.64 8.71 33.68
C ASP A 95 -34.62 9.71 32.51
N ASN A 96 -33.64 10.61 32.49
CA ASN A 96 -33.39 11.58 31.41
C ASN A 96 -32.65 10.97 30.21
N LYS A 97 -32.48 9.65 30.13
CA LYS A 97 -31.70 8.91 29.12
C LYS A 97 -30.22 9.31 29.05
N LYS A 98 -29.70 9.99 30.07
CA LYS A 98 -28.26 10.30 30.18
C LYS A 98 -27.54 9.22 30.95
N LYS A 99 -26.25 9.06 30.65
CA LYS A 99 -25.36 8.11 31.34
C LYS A 99 -25.20 8.53 32.81
N ILE A 100 -25.37 7.61 33.75
CA ILE A 100 -25.17 7.86 35.18
C ILE A 100 -24.34 6.74 35.82
N GLY A 101 -23.68 7.05 36.94
CA GLY A 101 -22.95 6.06 37.73
C GLY A 101 -21.71 5.51 37.01
N LEU A 102 -21.29 4.30 37.38
CA LEU A 102 -20.11 3.65 36.81
C LEU A 102 -20.37 3.12 35.41
N TRP A 103 -19.41 3.38 34.52
CA TRP A 103 -19.38 2.90 33.15
C TRP A 103 -18.06 2.22 32.90
N TYR A 104 -18.11 1.05 32.25
CA TYR A 104 -16.94 0.27 31.90
C TYR A 104 -16.98 -0.14 30.43
N LEU A 105 -15.82 -0.48 29.90
CA LEU A 105 -15.66 -0.86 28.51
C LEU A 105 -15.64 -2.38 28.36
N VAL A 106 -16.41 -2.88 27.40
CA VAL A 106 -16.41 -4.27 26.95
C VAL A 106 -15.77 -4.32 25.58
N TRP A 107 -14.83 -5.23 25.40
CA TRP A 107 -14.10 -5.45 24.16
C TRP A 107 -14.24 -6.90 23.74
N ASN A 108 -14.94 -7.17 22.63
CA ASN A 108 -15.21 -8.53 22.16
C ASN A 108 -15.84 -9.42 23.25
N GLY A 109 -16.86 -8.91 23.94
CA GLY A 109 -17.53 -9.59 25.05
C GLY A 109 -16.78 -9.57 26.39
N GLU A 110 -15.49 -9.21 26.42
CA GLU A 110 -14.68 -9.17 27.65
C GLU A 110 -14.70 -7.78 28.29
N ILE A 111 -15.00 -7.69 29.59
CA ILE A 111 -14.87 -6.42 30.33
C ILE A 111 -13.39 -6.08 30.48
N LEU A 112 -12.96 -4.94 29.94
CA LEU A 112 -11.59 -4.47 30.13
C LEU A 112 -11.44 -3.89 31.54
N LYS A 113 -10.64 -4.58 32.36
CA LYS A 113 -10.40 -4.22 33.75
C LYS A 113 -9.91 -2.76 33.89
N ASP A 114 -10.58 -2.04 34.79
CA ASP A 114 -10.33 -0.65 35.15
C ASP A 114 -10.51 0.36 34.01
N VAL A 115 -11.03 -0.03 32.83
CA VAL A 115 -11.29 0.88 31.71
C VAL A 115 -12.70 1.43 31.83
N GLY A 116 -12.80 2.74 32.01
CA GLY A 116 -14.06 3.43 32.26
C GLY A 116 -13.94 4.57 33.26
N GLY A 117 -15.05 4.93 33.89
CA GLY A 117 -15.15 5.98 34.91
C GLY A 117 -16.59 6.19 35.33
N SER A 118 -16.89 7.32 35.99
CA SER A 118 -18.24 7.63 36.46
C SER A 118 -18.85 8.85 35.78
N TYR A 119 -20.18 8.83 35.67
CA TYR A 119 -21.00 9.97 35.27
C TYR A 119 -21.83 10.45 36.46
N GLN A 120 -22.01 11.78 36.55
CA GLN A 120 -22.96 12.42 37.44
C GLN A 120 -24.41 12.18 36.98
N LYS A 121 -25.39 12.52 37.82
CA LYS A 121 -26.84 12.38 37.50
C LYS A 121 -27.27 13.20 36.26
N ASP A 122 -26.53 14.25 35.92
CA ASP A 122 -26.79 15.13 34.79
C ASP A 122 -26.14 14.68 33.47
N GLY A 123 -25.44 13.52 33.48
CA GLY A 123 -24.79 12.96 32.31
C GLY A 123 -23.35 13.39 32.06
N LEU A 124 -22.75 14.19 32.96
CA LEU A 124 -21.38 14.67 32.78
C LEU A 124 -20.36 13.70 33.40
N LYS A 125 -19.25 13.47 32.71
CA LYS A 125 -18.12 12.67 33.22
C LYS A 125 -17.50 13.37 34.43
N GLN A 126 -17.20 12.57 35.45
CA GLN A 126 -16.58 13.01 36.70
C GLN A 126 -15.55 12.00 37.20
N GLY A 127 -14.58 12.46 37.97
CA GLY A 127 -13.62 11.61 38.70
C GLY A 127 -12.57 10.98 37.79
N LEU A 128 -11.95 9.90 38.26
CA LEU A 128 -10.90 9.21 37.53
C LEU A 128 -11.48 8.42 36.34
N TRP A 129 -10.81 8.55 35.20
CA TRP A 129 -11.14 7.85 33.97
C TRP A 129 -9.90 7.19 33.37
N LYS A 130 -10.05 5.95 32.92
CA LYS A 130 -9.12 5.24 32.03
C LYS A 130 -9.84 5.02 30.71
N GLN A 131 -9.36 5.64 29.64
CA GLN A 131 -10.00 5.63 28.32
C GLN A 131 -9.06 5.05 27.28
N LEU A 132 -9.62 4.43 26.24
CA LEU A 132 -8.84 4.02 25.08
C LEU A 132 -8.39 5.25 24.29
N ILE A 133 -7.21 5.20 23.68
CA ILE A 133 -6.84 6.19 22.67
C ILE A 133 -7.73 6.05 21.42
N LYS A 134 -7.78 7.11 20.61
CA LYS A 134 -8.65 7.16 19.41
C LYS A 134 -8.41 6.03 18.40
N ASN A 135 -7.17 5.53 18.31
CA ASN A 135 -6.77 4.44 17.39
C ASN A 135 -6.40 3.18 18.20
N TYR A 136 -7.22 2.81 19.17
CA TYR A 136 -6.96 1.62 19.99
C TYR A 136 -7.32 0.34 19.23
N TRP A 137 -6.49 -0.68 19.41
CA TRP A 137 -6.75 -2.06 19.02
C TRP A 137 -6.28 -2.99 20.15
N LYS A 138 -6.84 -4.20 20.27
CA LYS A 138 -6.63 -5.12 21.43
C LYS A 138 -5.15 -5.37 21.74
N ARG A 139 -4.30 -5.40 20.71
CA ARG A 139 -2.85 -5.65 20.84
C ARG A 139 -2.02 -4.43 21.29
N ALA A 140 -2.55 -3.21 21.18
CA ALA A 140 -1.85 -2.01 21.66
C ALA A 140 -1.94 -1.81 23.17
N LYS A 141 -3.05 -2.17 23.82
CA LYS A 141 -3.23 -1.92 25.28
C LYS A 141 -2.79 -0.51 25.72
N LEU A 142 -3.14 0.52 24.92
CA LEU A 142 -2.74 1.90 25.17
C LEU A 142 -3.92 2.72 25.68
N TYR A 143 -3.74 3.34 26.85
CA TYR A 143 -4.79 4.06 27.57
C TYR A 143 -4.39 5.50 27.87
N GLU A 144 -5.38 6.37 28.02
CA GLU A 144 -5.26 7.67 28.66
C GLU A 144 -5.90 7.61 30.05
N ILE A 145 -5.17 8.00 31.09
CA ILE A 145 -5.67 8.04 32.47
C ILE A 145 -5.60 9.45 33.02
N GLY A 146 -6.69 9.94 33.61
CA GLY A 146 -6.73 11.23 34.31
C GLY A 146 -8.11 11.53 34.87
N GLU A 147 -8.30 12.76 35.36
CA GLU A 147 -9.57 13.17 35.97
C GLU A 147 -10.45 13.95 35.00
N TYR A 148 -11.76 13.68 35.03
CA TYR A 148 -12.79 14.53 34.46
C TYR A 148 -13.49 15.35 35.54
N PHE A 149 -13.82 16.58 35.21
CA PHE A 149 -14.71 17.44 35.97
C PHE A 149 -15.70 18.09 35.02
N ASN A 150 -16.99 17.74 35.15
CA ASN A 150 -18.06 18.24 34.29
C ASN A 150 -17.76 18.08 32.78
N ASP A 151 -17.43 16.87 32.32
CA ASP A 151 -17.03 16.56 30.93
C ASP A 151 -15.70 17.18 30.44
N HIS A 152 -15.00 17.96 31.26
CA HIS A 152 -13.67 18.49 30.93
C HIS A 152 -12.56 17.66 31.58
N LYS A 153 -11.54 17.29 30.79
CA LYS A 153 -10.30 16.71 31.33
C LYS A 153 -9.61 17.75 32.22
N ARG A 154 -9.18 17.40 33.42
CA ARG A 154 -8.44 18.29 34.32
C ARG A 154 -7.20 17.63 34.90
N GLY A 155 -6.24 18.45 35.30
CA GLY A 155 -5.05 18.01 36.01
C GLY A 155 -4.13 17.13 35.16
N LYS A 156 -3.41 16.21 35.80
CA LYS A 156 -2.44 15.34 35.13
C LYS A 156 -3.13 14.20 34.38
N TRP A 157 -2.83 14.10 33.10
CA TRP A 157 -3.24 13.01 32.22
C TRP A 157 -2.01 12.23 31.75
N LYS A 158 -2.12 10.89 31.73
CA LYS A 158 -1.02 9.97 31.45
C LYS A 158 -1.36 9.07 30.27
N TYR A 159 -0.39 8.80 29.42
CA TYR A 159 -0.43 7.72 28.43
C TYR A 159 0.14 6.46 29.05
N ILE A 160 -0.64 5.39 29.15
CA ILE A 160 -0.24 4.10 29.72
C ILE A 160 -0.17 3.04 28.62
N TYR A 161 1.02 2.50 28.35
CA TYR A 161 1.25 1.40 27.43
C TYR A 161 1.88 0.23 28.19
N GLU A 162 1.31 -0.97 28.09
CA GLU A 162 1.78 -2.15 28.84
C GLU A 162 2.05 -1.83 30.32
N ASP A 163 1.07 -1.15 30.93
CA ASP A 163 1.10 -0.72 32.34
C ASP A 163 2.23 0.27 32.71
N LYS A 164 2.90 0.87 31.72
CA LYS A 164 3.95 1.88 31.90
C LYS A 164 3.49 3.26 31.41
N GLU A 165 3.77 4.30 32.20
CA GLU A 165 3.59 5.71 31.79
C GLU A 165 4.63 6.06 30.71
N ILE A 166 4.16 6.25 29.47
CA ILE A 166 5.02 6.59 28.32
C ILE A 166 4.91 8.07 27.91
N GLY A 167 3.95 8.81 28.47
CA GLY A 167 3.74 10.22 28.16
C GLY A 167 2.56 10.82 28.90
N GLY A 168 2.11 11.99 28.46
CA GLY A 168 1.03 12.74 29.07
C GLY A 168 1.34 14.22 29.26
N GLY A 169 0.51 14.90 30.05
CA GLY A 169 0.68 16.32 30.38
C GLY A 169 -0.43 16.85 31.29
N LEU A 170 -0.57 18.16 31.39
CA LEU A 170 -1.57 18.82 32.23
C LEU A 170 -2.71 19.40 31.38
N TYR A 171 -3.94 19.28 31.87
CA TYR A 171 -5.09 20.05 31.38
C TYR A 171 -5.44 21.15 32.38
N ASN A 172 -5.76 22.34 31.87
CA ASN A 172 -6.27 23.46 32.67
C ASN A 172 -7.75 23.26 33.06
N GLU A 173 -8.33 24.22 33.78
CA GLU A 173 -9.73 24.17 34.24
C GLU A 173 -10.77 24.14 33.11
N PHE A 174 -10.38 24.50 31.88
CA PHE A 174 -11.22 24.51 30.68
C PHE A 174 -11.11 23.23 29.84
N GLY A 175 -10.25 22.28 30.23
CA GLY A 175 -10.00 21.07 29.46
C GLY A 175 -9.06 21.25 28.28
N GLU A 176 -8.22 22.28 28.33
CA GLU A 176 -7.20 22.54 27.32
C GLU A 176 -5.82 22.09 27.82
N LYS A 177 -5.03 21.49 26.92
CA LYS A 177 -3.67 21.06 27.22
C LYS A 177 -2.79 22.28 27.57
N THR A 178 -2.09 22.22 28.71
CA THR A 178 -1.17 23.25 29.19
C THR A 178 0.13 22.64 29.73
N GLY A 179 1.21 23.42 29.75
CA GLY A 179 2.52 23.01 30.25
C GLY A 179 3.26 22.05 29.33
N LYS A 180 4.18 21.26 29.89
CA LYS A 180 4.97 20.28 29.14
C LYS A 180 4.11 19.04 28.82
N TRP A 181 4.14 18.65 27.55
CA TRP A 181 3.42 17.51 27.01
C TRP A 181 4.36 16.53 26.31
N ILE A 182 4.08 15.25 26.53
CA ILE A 182 4.64 14.13 25.79
C ILE A 182 3.47 13.50 25.04
N ASP A 183 3.27 13.91 23.80
CA ASP A 183 2.22 13.39 22.91
C ASP A 183 2.72 12.13 22.19
N ILE A 184 1.86 11.14 22.07
CA ILE A 184 2.09 9.97 21.21
C ILE A 184 1.81 10.30 19.74
N SER A 185 2.49 9.63 18.81
CA SER A 185 2.14 9.71 17.38
C SER A 185 0.72 9.20 17.11
N ARG A 186 0.04 9.77 16.10
CA ARG A 186 -1.24 9.21 15.62
C ARG A 186 -1.07 7.79 15.08
N ASN A 187 0.13 7.50 14.57
CA ASN A 187 0.53 6.23 14.00
C ASN A 187 1.40 5.44 15.00
N PHE A 188 1.24 5.67 16.30
CA PHE A 188 2.00 4.98 17.36
C PHE A 188 1.94 3.44 17.22
N TRP A 189 0.97 2.91 16.47
CA TRP A 189 0.78 1.47 16.26
C TRP A 189 0.78 0.99 14.81
N GLU A 190 0.67 1.86 13.82
CA GLU A 190 0.66 1.45 12.41
C GLU A 190 1.97 0.70 12.05
N TYR A 191 3.06 1.03 12.74
CA TYR A 191 4.37 0.38 12.59
C TYR A 191 4.46 -1.02 13.19
N LYS A 192 3.62 -1.38 14.17
CA LYS A 192 3.62 -2.74 14.77
C LYS A 192 3.15 -3.79 13.77
N GLN A 193 2.37 -3.39 12.78
CA GLN A 193 1.88 -4.27 11.73
C GLN A 193 2.90 -4.43 10.59
N GLN A 194 3.70 -3.40 10.29
CA GLN A 194 4.63 -3.36 9.16
C GLN A 194 5.87 -4.26 9.29
N LEU A 195 6.39 -4.44 10.51
CA LEU A 195 7.65 -5.12 10.76
C LEU A 195 7.39 -6.25 11.74
N LEU A 196 7.38 -7.49 11.24
CA LEU A 196 7.35 -8.70 12.06
C LEU A 196 8.51 -8.80 13.09
N LYS A 197 9.38 -7.79 13.24
CA LYS A 197 10.58 -7.85 14.10
C LYS A 197 10.95 -6.59 14.88
N SER A 198 10.31 -5.43 14.72
CA SER A 198 10.67 -4.24 15.52
C SER A 198 9.47 -3.34 15.82
N GLU A 199 9.04 -3.33 17.07
CA GLU A 199 7.98 -2.43 17.56
C GLU A 199 8.62 -1.05 17.83
N SER A 200 8.42 -0.07 16.95
CA SER A 200 8.93 1.30 17.16
C SER A 200 7.92 2.22 17.83
N GLN A 201 8.38 3.06 18.75
CA GLN A 201 7.55 4.04 19.47
C GLN A 201 8.01 5.46 19.19
N ILE A 202 7.08 6.36 18.86
CA ILE A 202 7.37 7.77 18.58
C ILE A 202 6.61 8.68 19.55
N LEU A 203 7.35 9.55 20.22
CA LEU A 203 6.86 10.57 21.13
C LEU A 203 7.23 11.96 20.65
N PHE A 204 6.34 12.92 20.89
CA PHE A 204 6.51 14.34 20.62
C PHE A 204 6.56 15.08 21.95
N ILE A 205 7.68 15.72 22.26
CA ILE A 205 7.91 16.37 23.56
C ILE A 205 8.01 17.88 23.37
N GLY A 206 7.11 18.65 23.96
CA GLY A 206 7.14 20.11 23.89
C GLY A 206 6.17 20.76 24.84
N ASN A 207 5.98 22.08 24.71
CA ASN A 207 5.04 22.83 25.55
C ASN A 207 3.72 23.08 24.82
N GLN A 208 2.62 23.08 25.57
CA GLN A 208 1.30 23.52 25.13
C GLN A 208 0.79 24.66 26.00
N ILE A 209 0.10 25.60 25.39
CA ILE A 209 -0.63 26.67 26.07
C ILE A 209 -2.03 26.72 25.47
N ASN A 210 -3.06 26.49 26.29
CA ASN A 210 -4.46 26.52 25.89
C ASN A 210 -4.74 25.64 24.64
N GLY A 211 -4.22 24.40 24.66
CA GLY A 211 -4.39 23.42 23.59
C GLY A 211 -3.54 23.65 22.34
N CYS A 212 -2.71 24.70 22.31
CA CYS A 212 -1.84 25.02 21.18
C CYS A 212 -0.40 24.61 21.47
N LYS A 213 0.25 23.93 20.52
CA LYS A 213 1.69 23.63 20.58
C LYS A 213 2.48 24.93 20.45
N VAL A 214 3.43 25.16 21.35
CA VAL A 214 4.28 26.35 21.39
C VAL A 214 5.75 25.99 21.55
N GLY A 215 6.63 26.80 20.98
CA GLY A 215 8.09 26.63 21.07
C GLY A 215 8.60 25.35 20.42
N ARG A 216 9.73 24.86 20.91
CA ARG A 216 10.39 23.66 20.38
C ARG A 216 9.67 22.38 20.80
N TRP A 217 9.47 21.50 19.83
CA TRP A 217 8.94 20.15 19.98
C TRP A 217 9.96 19.14 19.47
N ASP A 218 10.45 18.30 20.35
CA ASP A 218 11.39 17.23 20.03
C ASP A 218 10.64 15.96 19.61
N ILE A 219 11.21 15.23 18.66
CA ILE A 219 10.71 13.92 18.22
C ILE A 219 11.65 12.87 18.78
N ASN A 220 11.09 12.03 19.63
CA ASN A 220 11.78 10.96 20.32
C ASN A 220 11.32 9.62 19.78
N TRP A 221 12.25 8.73 19.47
CA TRP A 221 12.00 7.40 18.93
C TRP A 221 12.72 6.34 19.77
N ARG A 222 12.14 5.15 19.87
CA ARG A 222 12.85 3.95 20.35
C ARG A 222 12.33 2.72 19.65
N GLU A 223 13.17 1.70 19.59
CA GLU A 223 12.73 0.33 19.36
C GLU A 223 12.24 -0.27 20.68
N GLN A 224 11.25 -1.17 20.69
CA GLN A 224 10.62 -1.66 21.93
C GLN A 224 11.59 -2.41 22.85
N LYS A 225 12.63 -3.04 22.29
CA LYS A 225 13.69 -3.66 23.08
C LYS A 225 14.57 -2.64 23.77
N ASP A 226 14.57 -1.39 23.31
CA ASP A 226 15.33 -0.31 23.91
C ASP A 226 14.56 0.27 25.09
N SER A 227 15.24 0.38 26.22
CA SER A 227 14.68 1.01 27.42
C SER A 227 14.59 2.54 27.28
N GLN A 228 15.34 3.14 26.35
CA GLN A 228 15.53 4.59 26.24
C GLN A 228 15.06 5.14 24.88
N PHE A 229 14.46 6.33 24.91
CA PHE A 229 14.17 7.09 23.71
C PHE A 229 15.39 7.88 23.25
N ILE A 230 15.70 7.81 21.95
CA ILE A 230 16.66 8.68 21.28
C ILE A 230 15.92 9.82 20.57
N LYS A 231 16.48 11.03 20.65
CA LYS A 231 15.95 12.19 19.94
C LYS A 231 16.37 12.11 18.48
N ILE A 232 15.40 11.97 17.59
CA ILE A 232 15.61 11.82 16.14
C ILE A 232 15.30 13.10 15.34
N GLY A 233 14.76 14.15 15.98
CA GLY A 233 14.47 15.41 15.31
C GLY A 233 13.67 16.38 16.17
N GLY A 234 13.08 17.39 15.52
CA GLY A 234 12.19 18.35 16.15
C GLY A 234 11.74 19.50 15.23
N GLY A 235 10.72 20.23 15.65
CA GLY A 235 10.21 21.44 15.00
C GLY A 235 9.95 22.55 16.02
N SER A 236 9.73 23.78 15.56
CA SER A 236 9.35 24.90 16.44
C SER A 236 8.01 25.48 15.99
N TYR A 237 7.16 25.82 16.96
CA TYR A 237 5.88 26.48 16.74
C TYR A 237 5.96 27.92 17.23
N ASP A 238 5.63 28.87 16.37
CA ASP A 238 5.56 30.29 16.72
C ASP A 238 4.30 30.58 17.56
N ASN A 239 4.49 31.34 18.63
CA ASN A 239 3.44 31.78 19.55
C ASN A 239 2.43 32.72 18.87
N ASN A 240 2.80 33.36 17.76
CA ASN A 240 2.01 34.42 17.12
C ASN A 240 1.01 33.95 16.04
N LEU A 241 1.00 32.67 15.67
CA LEU A 241 0.09 32.16 14.63
C LEU A 241 -1.18 31.54 15.23
N LYS A 242 -2.15 32.39 15.61
CA LYS A 242 -3.51 31.92 15.90
C LYS A 242 -4.27 31.54 14.60
N GLU A 243 -4.54 30.24 14.51
CA GLU A 243 -5.67 29.55 13.86
C GLU A 243 -5.88 29.51 12.33
N LYS A 244 -5.34 30.40 11.48
CA LYS A 244 -5.68 30.34 10.03
C LYS A 244 -4.98 29.26 9.18
N LYS A 245 -4.11 28.40 9.73
CA LYS A 245 -3.37 27.36 8.96
C LYS A 245 -3.32 25.97 9.61
N LYS A 246 -4.34 25.57 10.37
CA LYS A 246 -4.39 24.25 11.05
C LYS A 246 -4.34 23.03 10.09
N GLN A 247 -4.66 23.19 8.80
CA GLN A 247 -4.74 22.06 7.86
C GLN A 247 -3.49 21.82 6.98
N LYS A 248 -2.69 22.85 6.67
CA LYS A 248 -1.66 22.74 5.62
C LYS A 248 -0.30 22.19 6.09
N LEU A 249 0.07 22.41 7.36
CA LEU A 249 1.35 21.93 7.92
C LEU A 249 1.27 20.48 8.43
N VAL A 250 0.11 20.08 8.95
CA VAL A 250 -0.12 18.72 9.49
C VAL A 250 -0.21 17.69 8.37
N ASN A 251 -0.74 18.06 7.18
CA ASN A 251 -0.78 17.16 6.02
C ASN A 251 0.60 16.94 5.38
N GLY A 252 1.50 17.93 5.45
CA GLY A 252 2.88 17.80 4.96
C GLY A 252 3.70 16.80 5.78
N LEU A 253 3.59 16.82 7.11
CA LEU A 253 4.29 15.87 7.99
C LEU A 253 3.69 14.45 8.00
N ASN A 254 2.41 14.29 7.64
CA ASN A 254 1.77 12.96 7.54
C ASN A 254 2.05 12.25 6.21
N GLN A 255 2.42 12.98 5.14
CA GLN A 255 2.88 12.38 3.88
C GLN A 255 4.34 11.90 3.94
N VAL A 256 5.13 12.40 4.90
CA VAL A 256 6.55 12.08 5.10
C VAL A 256 6.79 10.68 5.70
N MET A 257 5.75 9.94 6.13
CA MET A 257 5.92 8.83 7.09
C MET A 257 5.51 7.43 6.56
N ASP A 258 5.41 7.27 5.24
CA ASP A 258 5.13 6.00 4.55
C ASP A 258 6.43 5.19 4.36
N PHE A 259 6.99 4.65 5.45
CA PHE A 259 8.29 3.94 5.44
C PHE A 259 8.13 2.41 5.45
N GLY A 260 8.27 1.79 4.29
CA GLY A 260 8.16 0.33 4.12
C GLY A 260 9.01 -0.25 2.99
N SER A 261 10.29 0.12 2.90
CA SER A 261 11.40 -0.72 2.36
C SER A 261 12.73 -0.05 2.73
N PHE A 262 13.80 -0.82 2.99
CA PHE A 262 15.16 -0.28 3.04
C PHE A 262 15.38 0.54 1.75
N LYS A 263 15.81 1.80 1.89
CA LYS A 263 15.80 2.81 0.82
C LYS A 263 16.93 3.82 1.04
N SER A 264 18.12 3.65 0.50
CA SER A 264 19.27 4.57 0.75
C SER A 264 19.00 6.08 0.86
N GLN A 265 19.50 6.74 1.92
CA GLN A 265 19.36 8.18 2.19
C GLN A 265 19.98 9.08 1.12
N VAL A 266 19.17 10.00 0.58
CA VAL A 266 19.64 11.15 -0.19
C VAL A 266 19.51 12.41 0.67
N THR A 267 20.59 13.15 0.82
CA THR A 267 20.62 14.42 1.56
C THR A 267 21.00 15.57 0.63
N TYR A 268 20.34 16.71 0.79
CA TYR A 268 20.64 17.94 0.07
C TYR A 268 21.39 18.88 1.01
N SER A 269 22.64 19.20 0.73
CA SER A 269 23.42 20.13 1.55
C SER A 269 23.67 21.44 0.81
N GLY A 270 23.47 22.57 1.48
CA GLY A 270 23.69 23.89 0.87
C GLY A 270 23.43 25.04 1.85
N LYS A 271 23.30 26.27 1.34
CA LYS A 271 23.09 27.46 2.17
C LYS A 271 21.71 28.07 1.94
N TYR A 272 21.09 28.53 3.02
CA TYR A 272 19.88 29.35 3.01
C TYR A 272 20.19 30.79 3.40
N VAL A 273 19.52 31.74 2.75
CA VAL A 273 19.39 33.14 3.20
C VAL A 273 17.94 33.57 3.07
N ASN A 274 17.37 34.04 4.17
CA ASN A 274 15.97 34.48 4.26
C ASN A 274 14.98 33.41 3.74
N GLY A 275 15.22 32.14 4.06
CA GLY A 275 14.32 31.04 3.70
C GLY A 275 14.42 30.60 2.23
N LYS A 276 15.33 31.19 1.45
CA LYS A 276 15.60 30.83 0.06
C LYS A 276 16.95 30.14 -0.08
N LYS A 277 17.02 29.10 -0.92
CA LYS A 277 18.26 28.39 -1.27
C LYS A 277 19.17 29.32 -2.08
N ILE A 278 20.43 29.37 -1.73
CA ILE A 278 21.45 30.17 -2.42
C ILE A 278 22.72 29.32 -2.62
N ASN A 279 23.60 29.75 -3.52
CA ASN A 279 24.91 29.13 -3.73
C ASN A 279 24.82 27.67 -4.23
N ARG A 280 25.94 26.94 -4.18
CA ARG A 280 26.03 25.51 -4.50
C ARG A 280 25.23 24.67 -3.50
N TRP A 281 24.43 23.77 -4.04
CA TRP A 281 23.75 22.70 -3.32
C TRP A 281 24.25 21.36 -3.84
N ASN A 282 24.63 20.45 -2.95
CA ASN A 282 25.06 19.10 -3.27
C ASN A 282 23.99 18.10 -2.86
N ILE A 283 23.79 17.07 -3.68
CA ILE A 283 22.96 15.92 -3.35
C ILE A 283 23.90 14.75 -3.02
N LEU A 284 23.84 14.25 -1.80
CA LEU A 284 24.77 13.24 -1.25
C LEU A 284 24.01 11.96 -0.88
N VAL A 285 24.56 10.79 -1.20
CA VAL A 285 24.14 9.51 -0.61
C VAL A 285 25.09 9.17 0.53
N GLN A 286 24.56 9.01 1.74
CA GLN A 286 25.36 8.66 2.91
C GLN A 286 25.43 7.14 3.10
N GLY A 287 26.64 6.60 3.15
CA GLY A 287 26.92 5.36 3.87
C GLY A 287 27.88 5.65 5.02
N LYS A 288 27.51 5.23 6.23
CA LYS A 288 28.48 5.02 7.31
C LYS A 288 27.89 4.16 8.43
N LEU A 289 28.41 2.95 8.63
CA LEU A 289 28.44 2.30 9.94
C LEU A 289 29.90 2.07 10.32
N MET A 290 30.40 2.82 11.31
CA MET A 290 31.62 2.45 12.03
C MET A 290 31.20 1.57 13.20
N GLN A 291 31.53 0.27 13.14
CA GLN A 291 31.57 -0.53 14.35
C GLN A 291 32.80 -0.11 15.18
N GLN A 292 32.57 0.04 16.48
CA GLN A 292 33.49 0.36 17.58
C GLN A 292 33.73 1.86 17.93
N ILE A 293 33.08 2.23 19.05
CA ILE A 293 33.54 3.07 20.17
C ILE A 293 33.89 4.54 19.86
N ASN A 294 32.93 5.44 20.06
CA ASN A 294 33.00 6.42 21.16
C ASN A 294 31.67 7.18 21.36
N LYS A 295 31.19 7.21 22.61
CA LYS A 295 30.02 7.96 23.07
C LYS A 295 30.34 9.46 23.06
N SER A 296 30.17 10.16 21.93
CA SER A 296 29.93 11.61 21.89
C SER A 296 29.86 12.13 20.45
N LYS A 297 28.66 12.13 19.87
CA LYS A 297 28.11 13.20 19.01
C LYS A 297 26.77 12.73 18.44
N PRO A 298 25.70 13.55 18.53
CA PRO A 298 24.39 13.19 18.00
C PRO A 298 24.38 13.18 16.47
N TYR A 299 23.69 12.19 15.90
CA TYR A 299 23.49 11.96 14.47
C TYR A 299 22.58 13.02 13.84
N PHE A 300 22.83 13.37 12.58
CA PHE A 300 22.16 14.45 11.85
C PHE A 300 20.70 14.09 11.50
N SER A 301 19.76 14.76 12.13
CA SER A 301 18.47 15.10 11.51
C SER A 301 18.72 16.30 10.60
N GLY A 302 17.99 16.42 9.48
CA GLY A 302 18.08 17.60 8.62
C GLY A 302 18.01 18.88 9.46
N GLY A 303 19.03 19.73 9.38
CA GLY A 303 19.25 20.78 10.36
C GLY A 303 20.17 21.88 9.84
N GLY A 304 19.87 23.10 10.29
CA GLY A 304 20.64 24.31 10.05
C GLY A 304 20.18 25.41 10.99
N GLN A 305 20.70 26.63 10.82
CA GLN A 305 20.37 27.75 11.68
C GLN A 305 19.03 28.38 11.26
N TYR A 306 18.25 28.86 12.23
CA TYR A 306 17.08 29.71 11.97
C TYR A 306 17.41 31.14 12.41
N GLY A 307 16.80 32.13 11.74
CA GLY A 307 16.93 33.54 12.13
C GLY A 307 16.48 33.77 13.58
N ASN A 308 17.25 34.58 14.32
CA ASN A 308 17.07 34.87 15.75
C ASN A 308 16.66 36.32 16.05
N LYS A 309 16.38 37.13 15.03
CA LYS A 309 15.91 38.53 15.19
C LYS A 309 14.38 38.57 15.21
N GLU A 310 13.80 39.55 15.92
CA GLU A 310 12.35 39.71 16.16
C GLU A 310 11.47 39.62 14.90
N ASN A 311 12.01 39.94 13.71
CA ASN A 311 11.28 39.89 12.44
C ASN A 311 11.60 38.65 11.56
N ASN A 312 12.45 37.71 12.01
CA ASN A 312 12.96 36.58 11.21
C ASN A 312 12.89 35.20 11.91
N TYR A 313 12.12 35.09 13.00
CA TYR A 313 11.94 33.82 13.71
C TYR A 313 11.33 32.74 12.79
N GLY A 314 11.96 31.57 12.72
CA GLY A 314 11.49 30.43 11.93
C GLY A 314 11.92 30.44 10.46
N ILE A 315 12.66 31.45 9.99
CA ILE A 315 13.21 31.49 8.62
C ILE A 315 14.56 30.76 8.58
N LYS A 316 14.74 29.79 7.66
CA LYS A 316 16.00 29.06 7.47
C LYS A 316 17.14 30.03 7.06
N GLN A 317 18.30 29.89 7.70
CA GLN A 317 19.52 30.69 7.48
C GLN A 317 20.78 29.80 7.58
N GLY A 318 21.88 30.19 6.91
CA GLY A 318 23.17 29.52 7.06
C GLY A 318 23.25 28.17 6.33
N LYS A 319 24.18 27.29 6.73
CA LYS A 319 24.33 25.95 6.13
C LYS A 319 23.21 25.02 6.61
N TRP A 320 22.69 24.23 5.69
CA TRP A 320 21.59 23.29 5.89
C TRP A 320 21.90 21.95 5.25
N ILE A 321 21.44 20.89 5.90
CA ILE A 321 21.27 19.56 5.30
C ILE A 321 19.77 19.29 5.32
N GLU A 322 19.17 19.07 4.15
CA GLU A 322 17.78 18.63 4.00
C GLU A 322 17.76 17.15 3.70
N LEU A 323 16.79 16.44 4.25
CA LEU A 323 16.51 15.05 3.92
C LEU A 323 15.48 15.05 2.80
N ASP A 324 15.64 14.18 1.81
CA ASP A 324 14.54 13.87 0.90
C ASP A 324 13.46 13.06 1.64
N ASP A 325 12.19 13.30 1.33
CA ASP A 325 11.03 12.76 2.06
C ASP A 325 10.76 11.27 1.78
N GLY A 326 11.78 10.45 1.52
CA GLY A 326 11.56 9.09 1.00
C GLY A 326 12.55 7.99 1.34
N LEU A 327 13.60 8.18 2.14
CA LEU A 327 14.74 7.26 2.08
C LEU A 327 15.52 7.07 3.44
N TYR A 328 15.77 5.82 3.87
CA TYR A 328 16.66 5.37 4.97
C TYR A 328 17.84 4.42 4.59
N LYS A 329 18.98 4.68 5.27
CA LYS A 329 20.37 4.19 5.23
C LYS A 329 20.70 2.73 4.83
N ASP A 330 21.80 2.58 4.08
CA ASP A 330 22.58 1.33 3.90
C ASP A 330 23.86 1.33 4.79
N SER A 331 24.27 0.15 5.26
CA SER A 331 25.35 -0.10 6.21
C SER A 331 26.76 -0.20 5.60
N ASN A 332 26.93 -0.25 4.26
CA ASN A 332 28.19 -0.71 3.66
C ASN A 332 28.99 0.28 2.77
N VAL A 333 28.59 1.55 2.65
CA VAL A 333 29.43 2.57 1.94
C VAL A 333 30.17 3.41 2.98
N ASN A 334 31.45 3.74 2.76
CA ASN A 334 32.31 4.43 3.75
C ASN A 334 32.55 5.92 3.44
N GLN A 335 32.00 6.46 2.34
CA GLN A 335 32.17 7.84 1.90
C GLN A 335 30.85 8.42 1.39
N ASP A 336 30.62 9.72 1.64
CA ASP A 336 29.49 10.46 1.07
C ASP A 336 29.69 10.59 -0.45
N ILE A 337 28.80 9.99 -1.23
CA ILE A 337 28.88 10.06 -2.70
C ILE A 337 28.00 11.22 -3.15
N GLN A 338 28.61 12.26 -3.75
CA GLN A 338 27.84 13.29 -4.44
C GLN A 338 27.21 12.70 -5.71
N ILE A 339 25.88 12.65 -5.73
CA ILE A 339 25.07 12.09 -6.82
C ILE A 339 24.29 13.16 -7.61
N GLY A 340 24.30 14.41 -7.12
CA GLY A 340 23.75 15.53 -7.88
C GLY A 340 23.98 16.90 -7.25
N GLY A 341 23.27 17.92 -7.75
CA GLY A 341 23.35 19.29 -7.24
C GLY A 341 23.59 20.36 -8.31
N GLY A 342 23.69 21.63 -7.90
CA GLY A 342 23.96 22.76 -8.77
C GLY A 342 23.91 24.10 -8.01
N PHE A 343 23.79 25.22 -8.73
CA PHE A 343 23.84 26.56 -8.14
C PHE A 343 22.48 27.27 -8.14
N TYR A 344 22.24 28.09 -7.12
CA TYR A 344 21.12 29.03 -7.06
C TYR A 344 21.62 30.47 -7.14
N ASP A 345 20.86 31.34 -7.81
CA ASP A 345 21.15 32.76 -7.94
C ASP A 345 21.12 33.47 -6.58
N GLU A 346 22.18 34.22 -6.30
CA GLU A 346 22.37 34.99 -5.07
C GLU A 346 22.15 36.49 -5.25
N GLN A 347 22.32 37.00 -6.48
CA GLN A 347 22.49 38.43 -6.75
C GLN A 347 21.15 39.16 -6.90
N SER A 348 20.09 38.46 -7.29
CA SER A 348 18.78 39.07 -7.53
C SER A 348 17.91 39.07 -6.26
N SER A 349 17.66 40.24 -5.66
CA SER A 349 16.84 40.39 -4.45
C SER A 349 15.48 39.70 -4.56
N ASP A 350 14.87 39.79 -5.74
CA ASP A 350 13.50 39.33 -5.99
C ASP A 350 13.45 37.87 -6.45
N LYS A 351 14.59 37.34 -6.93
CA LYS A 351 14.73 36.06 -7.64
C LYS A 351 15.66 35.05 -6.94
N LYS A 352 16.07 35.31 -5.69
CA LYS A 352 16.73 34.32 -4.82
C LYS A 352 15.97 32.98 -4.81
N GLY A 353 16.72 31.87 -4.87
CA GLY A 353 16.14 30.52 -4.93
C GLY A 353 15.90 29.97 -6.33
N ILE A 354 16.31 30.69 -7.38
CA ILE A 354 16.22 30.25 -8.77
C ILE A 354 17.48 29.47 -9.16
N LYS A 355 17.31 28.30 -9.78
CA LYS A 355 18.41 27.47 -10.29
C LYS A 355 19.14 28.18 -11.44
N ILE A 356 20.47 28.18 -11.42
CA ILE A 356 21.34 28.73 -12.48
C ILE A 356 22.57 27.83 -12.69
N GLY A 357 23.21 27.96 -13.85
CA GLY A 357 24.47 27.27 -14.20
C GLY A 357 24.28 25.76 -14.37
N SER A 358 25.37 25.00 -14.20
CA SER A 358 25.35 23.55 -14.36
C SER A 358 24.63 22.85 -13.20
N TRP A 359 23.85 21.83 -13.53
CA TRP A 359 23.05 21.04 -12.61
C TRP A 359 23.10 19.55 -12.94
N ILE A 360 23.05 18.73 -11.89
CA ILE A 360 22.81 17.30 -11.95
C ILE A 360 21.52 17.03 -11.16
N GLU A 361 20.47 16.64 -11.87
CA GLU A 361 19.18 16.23 -11.32
C GLU A 361 19.07 14.72 -11.23
N ILE A 362 18.23 14.25 -10.32
CA ILE A 362 17.97 12.83 -10.10
C ILE A 362 16.54 12.55 -10.55
N SER A 363 16.33 11.43 -11.23
CA SER A 363 15.00 10.98 -11.60
C SER A 363 14.21 10.54 -10.36
N ASP A 364 12.92 10.88 -10.30
CA ASP A 364 12.01 10.50 -9.21
C ASP A 364 11.86 8.97 -9.01
N GLY A 365 12.21 8.19 -10.04
CA GLY A 365 12.21 6.73 -10.04
C GLY A 365 13.43 6.09 -9.37
N PHE A 366 13.87 6.57 -8.21
CA PHE A 366 14.95 5.92 -7.46
C PHE A 366 14.45 4.58 -6.90
N TYR A 367 15.00 3.47 -7.40
CA TYR A 367 14.64 2.12 -6.95
C TYR A 367 15.84 1.41 -6.35
N GLU A 368 15.70 1.00 -5.10
CA GLU A 368 16.60 0.04 -4.45
C GLU A 368 16.21 -1.37 -4.90
N TYR A 369 17.14 -2.13 -5.46
CA TYR A 369 16.91 -3.53 -5.81
C TYR A 369 17.76 -4.44 -4.93
N ASN A 370 17.08 -5.13 -4.02
CA ASN A 370 17.66 -6.13 -3.14
C ASN A 370 17.60 -7.51 -3.81
N PHE A 371 18.74 -8.20 -3.93
CA PHE A 371 18.78 -9.59 -4.38
C PHE A 371 19.74 -10.43 -3.55
N TRP A 372 19.47 -11.73 -3.48
CA TRP A 372 20.26 -12.68 -2.71
C TRP A 372 21.22 -13.43 -3.62
N ILE A 373 22.50 -13.45 -3.27
CA ILE A 373 23.49 -14.41 -3.79
C ILE A 373 24.07 -15.11 -2.56
N ASP A 374 23.98 -16.45 -2.49
CA ASP A 374 24.58 -17.27 -1.44
C ASP A 374 24.27 -16.81 0.02
N ASN A 375 23.01 -16.45 0.28
CA ASN A 375 22.53 -15.91 1.56
C ASN A 375 23.11 -14.52 1.96
N LEU A 376 23.78 -13.82 1.05
CA LEU A 376 24.15 -12.41 1.19
C LEU A 376 23.14 -11.53 0.46
N LEU A 377 22.60 -10.53 1.17
CA LEU A 377 21.73 -9.51 0.61
C LEU A 377 22.60 -8.47 -0.10
N PHE A 378 22.52 -8.40 -1.42
CA PHE A 378 23.13 -7.35 -2.22
C PHE A 378 22.09 -6.30 -2.55
N THR A 379 22.36 -5.08 -2.08
CA THR A 379 21.58 -3.90 -2.39
C THR A 379 22.21 -3.21 -3.60
N SER A 380 21.60 -3.34 -4.79
CA SER A 380 22.02 -2.56 -5.96
C SER A 380 21.19 -1.28 -6.00
N PHE A 381 21.87 -0.14 -5.85
CA PHE A 381 21.28 1.16 -6.08
C PHE A 381 21.45 1.52 -7.53
N ARG A 382 20.34 1.97 -8.12
CA ARG A 382 20.29 2.25 -9.53
C ARG A 382 19.61 3.58 -9.72
N GLN A 383 20.32 4.49 -10.38
CA GLN A 383 19.93 5.89 -10.44
C GLN A 383 20.06 6.42 -11.86
N VAL A 384 19.03 7.12 -12.32
CA VAL A 384 19.10 7.95 -13.52
C VAL A 384 19.34 9.39 -13.09
N THR A 385 20.35 10.04 -13.67
CA THR A 385 20.67 11.45 -13.45
C THR A 385 20.61 12.22 -14.76
N TYR A 386 20.25 13.50 -14.68
CA TYR A 386 20.16 14.42 -15.80
C TYR A 386 21.14 15.57 -15.57
N GLN A 387 22.09 15.76 -16.46
CA GLN A 387 23.14 16.76 -16.34
C GLN A 387 22.98 17.83 -17.42
N GLY A 388 22.89 19.08 -17.06
CA GLY A 388 22.75 20.18 -18.03
C GLY A 388 22.76 21.53 -17.36
N GLU A 389 22.27 22.56 -18.05
CA GLU A 389 22.31 23.94 -17.56
C GLU A 389 20.93 24.53 -17.28
N TYR A 390 20.91 25.39 -16.26
CA TYR A 390 19.78 26.23 -15.91
C TYR A 390 20.09 27.70 -16.18
N GLN A 391 19.13 28.42 -16.74
CA GLN A 391 19.13 29.87 -16.84
C GLN A 391 17.80 30.40 -16.29
N ASN A 392 17.87 31.25 -15.27
CA ASN A 392 16.68 31.81 -14.60
C ASN A 392 15.65 30.74 -14.18
N GLY A 393 16.11 29.58 -13.71
CA GLY A 393 15.25 28.51 -13.20
C GLY A 393 14.61 27.65 -14.30
N LYS A 394 15.01 27.85 -15.55
CA LYS A 394 14.56 27.10 -16.72
C LYS A 394 15.72 26.30 -17.30
N LYS A 395 15.45 25.09 -17.80
CA LYS A 395 16.46 24.24 -18.44
C LYS A 395 16.84 24.83 -19.80
N VAL A 396 18.13 24.90 -20.11
CA VAL A 396 18.66 25.41 -21.37
C VAL A 396 19.73 24.51 -21.93
N GLY A 397 19.94 24.59 -23.24
CA GLY A 397 21.06 23.95 -23.91
C GLY A 397 21.01 22.44 -23.83
N ARG A 398 22.19 21.81 -23.85
CA ARG A 398 22.35 20.36 -23.84
C ARG A 398 22.10 19.78 -22.45
N TRP A 399 21.32 18.70 -22.40
CA TRP A 399 21.07 17.89 -21.21
C TRP A 399 21.39 16.43 -21.50
N ASP A 400 22.35 15.86 -20.77
CA ASP A 400 22.78 14.47 -20.86
C ASP A 400 22.13 13.63 -19.75
N ILE A 401 21.92 12.35 -20.02
CA ILE A 401 21.24 11.41 -19.13
C ILE A 401 22.19 10.25 -18.85
N TYR A 402 22.45 10.00 -17.57
CA TYR A 402 23.35 8.95 -17.11
C TYR A 402 22.60 7.96 -16.23
N PHE A 403 22.88 6.68 -16.40
CA PHE A 403 22.47 5.60 -15.54
C PHE A 403 23.66 5.11 -14.71
N LYS A 404 23.53 5.13 -13.39
CA LYS A 404 24.53 4.61 -12.47
C LYS A 404 24.02 3.32 -11.85
N ASP A 405 24.73 2.21 -12.05
CA ASP A 405 24.59 1.00 -11.24
C ASP A 405 25.70 1.01 -10.19
N LEU A 406 25.36 1.15 -8.91
CA LEU A 406 26.37 1.24 -7.84
C LEU A 406 27.21 -0.04 -7.69
N CYS A 407 26.82 -1.15 -8.32
CA CYS A 407 27.67 -2.35 -8.37
C CYS A 407 28.82 -2.23 -9.38
N MET A 408 28.79 -1.26 -10.30
CA MET A 408 29.77 -1.14 -11.40
C MET A 408 30.61 0.14 -11.34
N ASP A 409 30.43 0.99 -10.32
CA ASP A 409 31.07 2.31 -10.09
C ASP A 409 31.05 3.32 -11.26
N ASN A 410 30.52 2.95 -12.42
CA ASN A 410 30.56 3.73 -13.64
C ASN A 410 29.20 4.38 -13.93
N ASN A 411 29.23 5.66 -14.31
CA ASN A 411 28.08 6.35 -14.92
C ASN A 411 28.00 5.97 -16.39
N ILE A 412 26.95 5.26 -16.78
CA ILE A 412 26.70 4.86 -18.15
C ILE A 412 25.88 5.96 -18.82
N TYR A 413 26.41 6.58 -19.87
CA TYR A 413 25.65 7.53 -20.68
C TYR A 413 24.53 6.80 -21.42
N ILE A 414 23.27 7.17 -21.15
CA ILE A 414 22.07 6.52 -21.70
C ILE A 414 21.18 7.44 -22.52
N GLY A 415 21.54 8.72 -22.70
CA GLY A 415 20.77 9.61 -23.56
C GLY A 415 20.98 11.09 -23.31
N GLY A 416 20.13 11.91 -23.91
CA GLY A 416 20.15 13.35 -23.78
C GLY A 416 19.49 14.05 -24.96
N GLY A 417 19.35 15.36 -24.85
CA GLY A 417 18.82 16.24 -25.90
C GLY A 417 18.99 17.69 -25.49
N SER A 418 18.30 18.60 -26.19
CA SER A 418 18.44 20.03 -25.94
C SER A 418 17.13 20.68 -25.50
N PHE A 419 17.24 21.65 -24.60
CA PHE A 419 16.15 22.54 -24.21
C PHE A 419 16.35 23.94 -24.81
N GLU A 420 15.23 24.59 -25.11
CA GLU A 420 15.16 25.98 -25.53
C GLU A 420 14.12 26.74 -24.71
N ILE A 421 14.39 28.01 -24.39
CA ILE A 421 13.44 28.89 -23.71
C ILE A 421 12.54 29.56 -24.77
N GLN A 422 11.23 29.40 -24.63
CA GLN A 422 10.26 30.17 -25.42
C GLN A 422 10.10 31.60 -24.88
N SER A 423 9.57 32.51 -25.70
CA SER A 423 9.27 33.90 -25.32
C SER A 423 8.32 34.01 -24.11
N ILE A 424 7.48 33.00 -23.88
CA ILE A 424 6.56 32.89 -22.73
C ILE A 424 7.30 32.48 -21.44
N GLY A 425 8.59 32.14 -21.53
CA GLY A 425 9.45 31.85 -20.39
C GLY A 425 9.51 30.38 -19.98
N ASP A 426 8.91 29.47 -20.73
CA ASP A 426 9.00 28.02 -20.48
C ASP A 426 10.12 27.36 -21.27
N SER A 427 10.81 26.40 -20.63
CA SER A 427 11.81 25.56 -21.28
C SER A 427 11.14 24.36 -21.94
N ILE A 428 11.31 24.21 -23.23
CA ILE A 428 10.75 23.12 -24.03
C ILE A 428 11.87 22.24 -24.60
N LYS A 429 11.59 20.96 -24.79
CA LYS A 429 12.50 20.05 -25.51
C LYS A 429 12.53 20.41 -27.00
N ARG A 430 13.71 20.39 -27.62
CA ARG A 430 13.91 20.62 -29.06
C ARG A 430 15.01 19.73 -29.63
N GLY A 431 14.90 19.40 -30.92
CA GLY A 431 15.89 18.65 -31.68
C GLY A 431 15.90 17.16 -31.35
N LYS A 432 17.01 16.48 -31.62
CA LYS A 432 17.15 15.04 -31.36
C LYS A 432 17.23 14.76 -29.86
N TRP A 433 16.47 13.77 -29.43
CA TRP A 433 16.43 13.30 -28.05
C TRP A 433 16.62 11.78 -28.00
N GLN A 434 17.39 11.35 -27.02
CA GLN A 434 17.47 9.98 -26.55
C GLN A 434 17.05 9.99 -25.08
N GLU A 435 15.95 9.32 -24.72
CA GLU A 435 15.40 9.38 -23.36
C GLU A 435 15.00 8.00 -22.83
N PRO A 436 15.18 7.73 -21.53
CA PRO A 436 14.66 6.52 -20.91
C PRO A 436 13.12 6.54 -20.87
N ASP A 437 12.50 5.36 -20.96
CA ASP A 437 11.07 5.19 -20.73
C ASP A 437 10.70 5.52 -19.27
N ASP A 438 9.44 5.92 -19.02
CA ASP A 438 8.97 6.22 -17.66
C ASP A 438 9.10 5.01 -16.71
N LYS A 439 9.11 3.79 -17.27
CA LYS A 439 9.32 2.54 -16.54
C LYS A 439 10.75 2.03 -16.64
N PHE A 440 11.72 2.90 -16.95
CA PHE A 440 13.12 2.53 -17.03
C PHE A 440 13.57 1.88 -15.73
N ARG A 441 13.93 0.60 -15.84
CA ARG A 441 14.41 -0.22 -14.73
C ARG A 441 15.66 -0.92 -15.19
N SER A 442 16.47 -1.32 -14.22
CA SER A 442 17.64 -2.16 -14.44
C SER A 442 17.42 -3.43 -15.27
N GLN A 443 16.26 -4.06 -15.09
CA GLN A 443 15.85 -5.26 -15.81
C GLN A 443 15.08 -4.93 -17.09
N SER A 444 14.81 -3.65 -17.36
CA SER A 444 14.03 -3.17 -18.50
C SER A 444 14.52 -1.77 -18.89
N GLN A 445 15.70 -1.74 -19.53
CA GLN A 445 16.31 -0.51 -20.00
C GLN A 445 15.77 -0.16 -21.38
N ILE A 446 14.64 0.53 -21.38
CA ILE A 446 13.99 0.99 -22.61
C ILE A 446 14.41 2.42 -22.87
N ILE A 447 14.99 2.64 -24.05
CA ILE A 447 15.44 3.95 -24.53
C ILE A 447 14.64 4.31 -25.76
N GLN A 448 14.08 5.51 -25.80
CA GLN A 448 13.37 6.07 -26.94
C GLN A 448 14.26 7.12 -27.62
N ILE A 449 14.40 7.04 -28.94
CA ILE A 449 15.19 7.97 -29.75
C ILE A 449 14.28 8.60 -30.79
N GLY A 450 14.26 9.93 -30.86
CA GLY A 450 13.49 10.64 -31.87
C GLY A 450 13.75 12.14 -31.82
N GLU A 451 12.82 12.92 -32.36
CA GLU A 451 12.95 14.37 -32.43
C GLU A 451 11.80 15.08 -31.69
N TYR A 452 12.14 16.20 -31.06
CA TYR A 452 11.20 17.14 -30.49
C TYR A 452 11.17 18.44 -31.29
N LYS A 453 9.97 18.98 -31.50
CA LYS A 453 9.72 20.32 -32.02
C LYS A 453 8.66 20.98 -31.15
N ASP A 454 8.96 22.19 -30.67
CA ASP A 454 8.06 22.95 -29.80
C ASP A 454 7.58 22.18 -28.56
N GLY A 455 8.48 21.39 -27.96
CA GLY A 455 8.18 20.54 -26.80
C GLY A 455 7.42 19.24 -27.10
N GLN A 456 7.13 18.95 -28.38
CA GLN A 456 6.33 17.79 -28.79
C GLN A 456 7.13 16.79 -29.61
N LYS A 457 6.83 15.50 -29.47
CA LYS A 457 7.44 14.43 -30.27
C LYS A 457 7.00 14.56 -31.73
N VAL A 458 7.96 14.57 -32.65
CA VAL A 458 7.74 14.65 -34.11
C VAL A 458 8.63 13.65 -34.84
N GLY A 459 8.28 13.34 -36.09
CA GLY A 459 9.08 12.50 -36.97
C GLY A 459 9.14 11.05 -36.51
N LEU A 460 10.20 10.35 -36.94
CA LEU A 460 10.42 8.95 -36.60
C LEU A 460 10.94 8.84 -35.16
N TRP A 461 10.28 8.00 -34.37
CA TRP A 461 10.69 7.59 -33.04
C TRP A 461 10.99 6.10 -33.03
N GLN A 462 12.16 5.73 -32.51
CA GLN A 462 12.62 4.35 -32.37
C GLN A 462 12.69 3.98 -30.89
N ILE A 463 12.30 2.76 -30.56
CA ILE A 463 12.35 2.24 -29.19
C ILE A 463 13.38 1.13 -29.16
N TYR A 464 14.39 1.27 -28.31
CA TYR A 464 15.48 0.33 -28.12
C TYR A 464 15.40 -0.30 -26.74
N GLN A 465 15.74 -1.58 -26.68
CA GLN A 465 16.07 -2.28 -25.46
C GLN A 465 17.57 -2.45 -25.36
N GLU A 466 18.15 -2.03 -24.24
CA GLU A 466 19.57 -2.14 -23.96
C GLU A 466 19.84 -3.35 -23.04
N ASN A 467 20.73 -4.24 -23.48
CA ASN A 467 21.27 -5.29 -22.63
C ASN A 467 22.57 -4.78 -22.01
N ILE A 468 22.51 -4.39 -20.72
CA ILE A 468 23.66 -3.84 -19.97
C ILE A 468 24.90 -4.72 -20.10
N PHE A 469 24.73 -6.04 -19.98
CA PHE A 469 25.85 -6.97 -19.96
C PHE A 469 26.57 -7.08 -21.30
N GLN A 470 25.87 -6.78 -22.41
CA GLN A 470 26.43 -6.87 -23.75
C GLN A 470 26.70 -5.51 -24.38
N GLN A 471 26.24 -4.41 -23.77
CA GLN A 471 26.22 -3.06 -24.34
C GLN A 471 25.64 -3.02 -25.78
N LYS A 472 24.69 -3.93 -26.05
CA LYS A 472 24.01 -4.03 -27.35
C LYS A 472 22.60 -3.48 -27.23
N ARG A 473 22.23 -2.60 -28.16
CA ARG A 473 20.88 -2.08 -28.32
C ARG A 473 20.16 -2.87 -29.40
N LYS A 474 18.95 -3.32 -29.09
CA LYS A 474 18.04 -3.91 -30.07
C LYS A 474 16.84 -3.00 -30.24
N GLN A 475 16.54 -2.60 -31.48
CA GLN A 475 15.29 -1.90 -31.75
C GLN A 475 14.13 -2.87 -31.55
N ILE A 476 13.24 -2.56 -30.62
CA ILE A 476 12.06 -3.38 -30.26
C ILE A 476 10.73 -2.68 -30.58
N GLY A 477 10.77 -1.39 -30.96
CA GLY A 477 9.57 -0.71 -31.43
C GLY A 477 9.82 0.69 -31.99
N GLY A 478 8.74 1.49 -32.01
CA GLY A 478 8.76 2.84 -32.58
C GLY A 478 7.65 3.09 -33.61
N GLY A 479 7.66 4.29 -34.19
CA GLY A 479 6.74 4.72 -35.25
C GLY A 479 6.87 6.21 -35.53
N ILE A 480 5.91 6.79 -36.25
CA ILE A 480 5.96 8.18 -36.70
C ILE A 480 4.97 9.05 -35.91
N TYR A 481 5.45 10.20 -35.45
CA TYR A 481 4.64 11.30 -34.96
C TYR A 481 4.53 12.40 -36.01
N ILE A 482 3.35 13.02 -36.13
CA ILE A 482 3.16 14.22 -36.96
C ILE A 482 2.92 15.46 -36.12
N ASP A 483 3.46 16.55 -36.63
CA ASP A 483 3.18 17.92 -36.21
C ASP A 483 1.99 18.43 -37.03
N LYS A 484 0.79 18.44 -36.44
CA LYS A 484 -0.39 19.11 -37.01
C LYS A 484 -0.66 20.33 -36.13
N GLN A 485 -0.79 21.51 -36.74
CA GLN A 485 -1.05 22.77 -36.04
C GLN A 485 -2.19 22.60 -35.02
N GLY A 486 -1.86 22.70 -33.72
CA GLY A 486 -2.82 22.60 -32.63
C GLY A 486 -3.08 21.20 -32.08
N CYS A 487 -2.50 20.13 -32.62
CA CYS A 487 -2.64 18.77 -32.09
C CYS A 487 -1.29 18.15 -31.74
N GLN A 488 -1.09 17.88 -30.45
CA GLN A 488 0.23 17.53 -29.93
C GLN A 488 0.59 16.06 -30.18
N GLY A 489 1.77 15.82 -30.77
CA GLY A 489 2.43 14.50 -30.79
C GLY A 489 1.51 13.35 -31.23
N ILE A 490 0.81 13.50 -32.35
CA ILE A 490 -0.13 12.48 -32.83
C ILE A 490 0.64 11.33 -33.50
N LYS A 491 0.46 10.10 -33.00
CA LYS A 491 0.93 8.89 -33.67
C LYS A 491 0.20 8.65 -34.99
N ILE A 492 0.94 8.31 -36.05
CA ILE A 492 0.41 7.89 -37.35
C ILE A 492 1.23 6.76 -37.97
N GLY A 493 0.63 6.07 -38.95
CA GLY A 493 1.31 5.06 -39.74
C GLY A 493 1.58 3.80 -38.94
N LEU A 494 2.59 3.03 -39.36
CA LEU A 494 2.98 1.80 -38.67
C LEU A 494 3.66 2.11 -37.34
N TRP A 495 3.25 1.39 -36.30
CA TRP A 495 3.76 1.52 -34.94
C TRP A 495 3.97 0.16 -34.31
N ILE A 496 4.97 0.10 -33.43
CA ILE A 496 5.19 -0.97 -32.48
C ILE A 496 5.23 -0.33 -31.08
N ASP A 497 4.15 -0.49 -30.31
CA ASP A 497 4.05 -0.04 -28.92
C ASP A 497 4.58 -1.10 -27.96
N LEU A 498 5.05 -0.67 -26.80
CA LEU A 498 5.32 -1.56 -25.67
C LEU A 498 4.08 -1.70 -24.78
N SER A 499 3.92 -2.86 -24.15
CA SER A 499 2.94 -3.04 -23.08
C SER A 499 3.21 -2.11 -21.90
N ARG A 500 2.13 -1.69 -21.23
CA ARG A 500 2.25 -0.97 -19.96
C ARG A 500 3.10 -1.77 -18.98
N ASP A 501 2.95 -3.09 -18.96
CA ASP A 501 3.73 -3.95 -18.06
C ASP A 501 4.95 -4.53 -18.76
N PHE A 502 5.57 -3.80 -19.69
CA PHE A 502 6.82 -4.23 -20.32
C PHE A 502 7.91 -4.33 -19.26
N TRP A 503 8.33 -5.55 -18.99
CA TRP A 503 9.37 -5.89 -18.01
C TRP A 503 10.12 -7.11 -18.51
N LYS A 504 11.28 -7.42 -17.91
CA LYS A 504 12.15 -8.54 -18.31
C LYS A 504 11.37 -9.80 -18.67
N TYR A 505 10.49 -10.29 -17.80
CA TYR A 505 9.80 -11.56 -18.08
C TYR A 505 8.45 -11.43 -18.80
N GLY A 506 8.10 -10.23 -19.29
CA GLY A 506 6.84 -9.91 -19.97
C GLY A 506 7.03 -8.81 -21.02
N GLN A 507 7.92 -9.07 -21.97
CA GLN A 507 8.22 -8.17 -23.07
C GLN A 507 7.17 -8.28 -24.18
N ILE A 508 6.02 -7.64 -23.98
CA ILE A 508 4.93 -7.67 -24.96
C ILE A 508 4.93 -6.38 -25.78
N THR A 509 4.88 -6.52 -27.10
CA THR A 509 4.74 -5.42 -28.04
C THR A 509 3.43 -5.53 -28.83
N PHE A 510 2.91 -4.39 -29.28
CA PHE A 510 1.71 -4.28 -30.10
C PHE A 510 2.09 -3.61 -31.41
N GLN A 511 1.92 -4.31 -32.52
CA GLN A 511 2.27 -3.81 -33.85
C GLN A 511 1.00 -3.57 -34.66
N GLY A 512 0.85 -2.38 -35.25
CA GLY A 512 -0.30 -2.07 -36.10
C GLY A 512 -0.23 -0.66 -36.67
N VAL A 513 -1.36 -0.14 -37.14
CA VAL A 513 -1.43 1.19 -37.76
C VAL A 513 -2.14 2.16 -36.83
N TYR A 514 -1.59 3.36 -36.70
CA TYR A 514 -2.27 4.52 -36.13
C TYR A 514 -2.81 5.45 -37.22
N ARG A 515 -4.00 6.00 -37.00
CA ARG A 515 -4.59 7.09 -37.78
C ARG A 515 -5.12 8.14 -36.82
N ASN A 516 -4.59 9.36 -36.92
CA ASN A 516 -4.92 10.48 -36.02
C ASN A 516 -4.85 10.08 -34.52
N GLY A 517 -3.79 9.37 -34.12
CA GLY A 517 -3.56 9.01 -32.72
C GLY A 517 -4.41 7.85 -32.20
N LYS A 518 -5.29 7.28 -33.04
CA LYS A 518 -6.11 6.11 -32.71
C LYS A 518 -5.62 4.86 -33.47
N LYS A 519 -5.72 3.68 -32.83
CA LYS A 519 -5.29 2.38 -33.39
C LYS A 519 -6.31 1.89 -34.42
N VAL A 520 -5.95 1.67 -35.67
CA VAL A 520 -6.86 1.22 -36.73
C VAL A 520 -6.44 -0.11 -37.36
N GLY A 521 -7.39 -0.82 -37.94
CA GLY A 521 -7.13 -2.06 -38.68
C GLY A 521 -6.52 -3.16 -37.82
N LYS A 522 -5.71 -4.03 -38.43
CA LYS A 522 -5.11 -5.18 -37.77
C LYS A 522 -3.98 -4.75 -36.83
N TRP A 523 -3.99 -5.32 -35.62
CA TRP A 523 -2.97 -5.16 -34.61
C TRP A 523 -2.50 -6.51 -34.12
N ASP A 524 -1.22 -6.81 -34.29
CA ASP A 524 -0.55 -8.02 -33.83
C ASP A 524 0.04 -7.81 -32.43
N GLN A 525 -0.05 -8.82 -31.58
CA GLN A 525 0.57 -8.83 -30.24
C GLN A 525 1.74 -9.81 -30.26
N ASN A 526 2.94 -9.31 -30.01
CA ASN A 526 4.16 -10.10 -30.07
C ASN A 526 4.81 -10.18 -28.69
N PHE A 527 5.24 -11.38 -28.29
CA PHE A 527 6.06 -11.62 -27.11
C PHE A 527 7.52 -11.74 -27.55
N ILE A 528 8.40 -10.94 -26.95
CA ILE A 528 9.84 -11.04 -27.15
C ILE A 528 10.38 -12.04 -26.12
N ASP A 529 10.99 -13.12 -26.58
CA ASP A 529 11.69 -14.07 -25.71
C ASP A 529 13.07 -13.55 -25.37
N ASP A 530 13.30 -13.19 -24.12
CA ASP A 530 14.57 -12.67 -23.61
C ASP A 530 15.78 -13.56 -23.91
N PHE A 531 15.59 -14.88 -24.00
CA PHE A 531 16.71 -15.81 -24.19
C PHE A 531 17.20 -15.81 -25.63
N ASN A 532 16.27 -15.84 -26.58
CA ASN A 532 16.58 -15.98 -28.01
C ASN A 532 16.41 -14.67 -28.78
N MET A 533 15.86 -13.65 -28.13
CA MET A 533 15.51 -12.36 -28.72
C MET A 533 14.61 -12.50 -29.96
N GLN A 534 13.76 -13.52 -30.01
CA GLN A 534 12.81 -13.75 -31.10
C GLN A 534 11.43 -13.22 -30.73
N ASN A 535 10.75 -12.64 -31.72
CA ASN A 535 9.38 -12.16 -31.57
C ASN A 535 8.41 -13.29 -31.92
N TYR A 536 7.57 -13.67 -30.99
CA TYR A 536 6.50 -14.64 -31.20
C TYR A 536 5.17 -13.91 -31.24
N GLN A 537 4.44 -14.01 -32.35
CA GLN A 537 3.06 -13.55 -32.37
C GLN A 537 2.24 -14.42 -31.41
N ILE A 538 1.76 -13.81 -30.32
CA ILE A 538 0.96 -14.46 -29.28
C ILE A 538 -0.50 -14.05 -29.33
N GLY A 539 -0.83 -13.00 -30.07
CA GLY A 539 -2.21 -12.59 -30.28
C GLY A 539 -2.37 -11.45 -31.26
N GLY A 540 -3.47 -10.72 -31.11
CA GLY A 540 -3.87 -9.64 -32.00
C GLY A 540 -5.33 -9.71 -32.40
N GLY A 541 -5.78 -8.72 -33.17
CA GLY A 541 -7.12 -8.65 -33.73
C GLY A 541 -7.26 -7.37 -34.56
N SER A 542 -8.48 -6.93 -34.84
CA SER A 542 -8.71 -5.71 -35.61
C SER A 542 -9.49 -4.67 -34.82
N TYR A 543 -9.15 -3.42 -35.07
CA TYR A 543 -9.95 -2.26 -34.70
C TYR A 543 -10.83 -1.87 -35.89
N ASP A 544 -12.03 -1.38 -35.63
CA ASP A 544 -12.85 -0.79 -36.67
C ASP A 544 -12.23 0.51 -37.20
N ASN A 545 -12.65 0.88 -38.41
CA ASN A 545 -12.14 2.07 -39.11
C ASN A 545 -13.14 3.23 -39.06
N GLN A 546 -14.14 3.20 -38.17
CA GLN A 546 -15.12 4.28 -38.06
C GLN A 546 -14.47 5.51 -37.40
N GLN A 547 -14.78 6.71 -37.92
CA GLN A 547 -13.95 7.90 -37.73
C GLN A 547 -13.85 8.38 -36.26
N ASP A 548 -14.87 8.15 -35.43
CA ASP A 548 -14.96 8.77 -34.11
C ASP A 548 -14.82 7.81 -32.92
N ASN A 549 -15.32 6.58 -33.01
CA ASN A 549 -15.17 5.56 -31.96
C ASN A 549 -14.40 4.38 -32.51
N ILE A 550 -13.10 4.33 -32.19
CA ILE A 550 -12.29 3.19 -32.60
C ILE A 550 -12.32 2.12 -31.52
N GLU A 551 -13.00 1.04 -31.85
CA GLU A 551 -13.30 -0.06 -30.96
C GLU A 551 -12.74 -1.37 -31.51
N LYS A 552 -12.45 -2.29 -30.59
CA LYS A 552 -12.05 -3.65 -30.99
C LYS A 552 -13.23 -4.33 -31.67
N ASN A 553 -12.99 -4.94 -32.82
CA ASN A 553 -14.00 -5.64 -33.59
C ASN A 553 -13.47 -6.94 -34.23
N GLY A 554 -14.35 -7.92 -34.42
CA GLY A 554 -14.03 -9.21 -35.01
C GLY A 554 -13.22 -10.14 -34.12
N ASN A 555 -12.50 -11.08 -34.72
CA ASN A 555 -11.73 -12.10 -34.00
C ASN A 555 -10.49 -11.52 -33.34
N TRP A 556 -10.31 -11.83 -32.05
CA TRP A 556 -9.17 -11.44 -31.24
C TRP A 556 -8.55 -12.63 -30.51
N ILE A 557 -7.24 -12.57 -30.36
CA ILE A 557 -6.46 -13.33 -29.40
C ILE A 557 -5.85 -12.32 -28.43
N VAL A 558 -6.20 -12.38 -27.16
CA VAL A 558 -5.67 -11.50 -26.09
C VAL A 558 -4.97 -12.34 -25.04
N PHE A 559 -3.92 -11.83 -24.42
CA PHE A 559 -3.23 -12.51 -23.32
C PHE A 559 -3.88 -12.21 -21.95
N CYS A 560 -3.53 -12.98 -20.92
CA CYS A 560 -3.95 -12.70 -19.53
C CYS A 560 -3.13 -11.59 -18.90
N ASP A 561 -3.70 -10.86 -17.94
CA ASP A 561 -3.00 -9.73 -17.27
C ASP A 561 -1.67 -10.15 -16.61
N TYR A 562 -1.53 -11.43 -16.27
CA TYR A 562 -0.31 -12.03 -15.73
C TYR A 562 0.50 -12.81 -16.76
N PHE A 563 0.47 -12.39 -18.04
CA PHE A 563 1.22 -13.05 -19.08
C PHE A 563 2.72 -12.87 -18.84
N GLN A 564 3.40 -13.99 -18.66
CA GLN A 564 4.83 -14.05 -18.39
C GLN A 564 5.41 -15.24 -19.14
N MET A 565 6.74 -15.32 -19.26
CA MET A 565 7.41 -16.43 -19.94
C MET A 565 6.93 -17.81 -19.45
N ARG A 566 6.65 -17.97 -18.16
CA ARG A 566 6.12 -19.22 -17.54
C ARG A 566 4.59 -19.31 -17.47
N ARG A 567 3.87 -18.27 -17.88
CA ARG A 567 2.41 -18.10 -17.80
C ARG A 567 1.86 -17.60 -19.13
N GLN A 568 1.98 -18.41 -20.17
CA GLN A 568 1.56 -18.04 -21.52
C GLN A 568 0.09 -18.41 -21.77
N ILE A 569 -0.84 -17.68 -21.14
CA ILE A 569 -2.28 -17.89 -21.32
C ILE A 569 -2.84 -16.86 -22.28
N THR A 570 -3.58 -17.34 -23.27
CA THR A 570 -4.29 -16.51 -24.25
C THR A 570 -5.78 -16.86 -24.27
N TYR A 571 -6.60 -15.88 -24.59
CA TYR A 571 -8.03 -15.98 -24.79
C TYR A 571 -8.31 -15.66 -26.26
N LYS A 572 -8.98 -16.56 -26.97
CA LYS A 572 -9.40 -16.39 -28.35
C LYS A 572 -10.91 -16.27 -28.42
N GLY A 573 -11.44 -15.22 -29.03
CA GLY A 573 -12.88 -15.03 -29.21
C GLY A 573 -13.16 -13.80 -30.07
N GLU A 574 -14.38 -13.29 -30.01
CA GLU A 574 -14.82 -12.17 -30.84
C GLU A 574 -15.12 -10.95 -29.99
N TYR A 575 -14.77 -9.77 -30.52
CA TYR A 575 -15.21 -8.47 -30.03
C TYR A 575 -16.26 -7.90 -30.99
N ALA A 576 -17.26 -7.22 -30.44
CA ALA A 576 -18.18 -6.36 -31.17
C ALA A 576 -18.34 -5.07 -30.37
N ASN A 577 -18.14 -3.93 -31.02
CA ASN A 577 -18.21 -2.60 -30.40
C ASN A 577 -17.40 -2.51 -29.08
N GLY A 578 -16.14 -2.95 -29.14
CA GLY A 578 -15.20 -2.86 -28.01
C GLY A 578 -15.47 -3.85 -26.88
N LYS A 579 -16.56 -4.62 -26.95
CA LYS A 579 -16.99 -5.57 -25.93
C LYS A 579 -16.80 -7.02 -26.39
N LYS A 580 -16.46 -7.91 -25.46
CA LYS A 580 -16.32 -9.34 -25.75
C LYS A 580 -17.71 -9.95 -25.99
N VAL A 581 -17.85 -10.70 -27.08
CA VAL A 581 -19.10 -11.38 -27.47
C VAL A 581 -18.84 -12.84 -27.81
N GLY A 582 -19.90 -13.65 -27.79
CA GLY A 582 -19.84 -15.04 -28.24
C GLY A 582 -18.88 -15.91 -27.43
N ARG A 583 -18.33 -16.95 -28.07
CA ARG A 583 -17.51 -17.97 -27.42
C ARG A 583 -16.06 -17.52 -27.30
N TRP A 584 -15.51 -17.62 -26.09
CA TRP A 584 -14.11 -17.31 -25.77
C TRP A 584 -13.39 -18.55 -25.27
N VAL A 585 -12.32 -18.96 -25.95
CA VAL A 585 -11.53 -20.16 -25.66
C VAL A 585 -10.19 -19.77 -25.05
N MET A 586 -9.87 -20.35 -23.89
CA MET A 586 -8.56 -20.18 -23.25
C MET A 586 -7.58 -21.25 -23.71
N HIS A 587 -6.41 -20.80 -24.11
CA HIS A 587 -5.28 -21.65 -24.46
C HIS A 587 -4.09 -21.33 -23.54
N TRP A 588 -3.41 -22.37 -23.10
CA TRP A 588 -2.13 -22.29 -22.43
C TRP A 588 -1.05 -22.84 -23.34
N LYS A 589 0.02 -22.08 -23.55
CA LYS A 589 1.19 -22.53 -24.31
C LYS A 589 2.18 -23.21 -23.39
N TRP A 590 2.46 -24.49 -23.66
CA TRP A 590 3.46 -25.30 -22.95
C TRP A 590 4.35 -26.01 -23.95
N ASN A 591 5.68 -25.84 -23.83
CA ASN A 591 6.67 -26.39 -24.77
C ASN A 591 6.30 -26.13 -26.23
N GLY A 592 5.92 -24.88 -26.55
CA GLY A 592 5.53 -24.47 -27.90
C GLY A 592 4.12 -24.90 -28.34
N LYS A 593 3.48 -25.86 -27.67
CA LYS A 593 2.14 -26.36 -28.02
C LYS A 593 1.03 -25.61 -27.28
N LEU A 594 -0.01 -25.20 -27.99
CA LEU A 594 -1.21 -24.61 -27.40
C LEU A 594 -2.15 -25.72 -26.92
N LYS A 595 -2.50 -25.70 -25.64
CA LYS A 595 -3.50 -26.59 -25.04
C LYS A 595 -4.73 -25.78 -24.65
N LYS A 596 -5.91 -26.16 -25.13
CA LYS A 596 -7.18 -25.61 -24.63
C LYS A 596 -7.34 -26.02 -23.16
N ILE A 597 -7.46 -25.03 -22.28
CA ILE A 597 -7.61 -25.23 -20.83
C ILE A 597 -8.99 -24.85 -20.33
N GLY A 598 -9.80 -24.20 -21.16
CA GLY A 598 -11.15 -23.81 -20.79
C GLY A 598 -11.82 -22.95 -21.86
N GLU A 599 -13.06 -22.57 -21.60
CA GLU A 599 -13.83 -21.66 -22.45
C GLU A 599 -15.00 -21.04 -21.70
N GLY A 600 -15.61 -20.02 -22.28
CA GLY A 600 -16.79 -19.34 -21.77
C GLY A 600 -17.60 -18.68 -22.88
N LEU A 601 -18.81 -18.24 -22.55
CA LEU A 601 -19.70 -17.52 -23.47
C LEU A 601 -20.00 -16.13 -22.92
N TYR A 602 -19.93 -15.11 -23.77
CA TYR A 602 -20.45 -13.77 -23.49
C TYR A 602 -21.77 -13.56 -24.23
N ASP A 603 -22.67 -12.83 -23.59
CA ASP A 603 -23.97 -12.49 -24.17
C ASP A 603 -23.80 -11.62 -25.42
N THR A 604 -24.66 -11.86 -26.40
CA THR A 604 -24.74 -11.14 -27.68
C THR A 604 -26.01 -10.30 -27.78
N LEU A 605 -27.04 -10.58 -26.96
CA LEU A 605 -28.40 -10.11 -27.18
C LEU A 605 -28.74 -8.78 -26.48
N GLN A 606 -28.01 -8.39 -25.44
CA GLN A 606 -28.44 -7.27 -24.58
C GLN A 606 -27.93 -5.88 -25.03
N GLY A 607 -27.20 -5.74 -26.15
CA GLY A 607 -26.54 -4.48 -26.54
C GLY A 607 -25.40 -4.05 -25.58
N GLU A 608 -25.43 -4.54 -24.35
CA GLU A 608 -24.37 -4.49 -23.35
C GLU A 608 -23.48 -5.73 -23.45
N GLY A 609 -22.77 -5.91 -24.57
CA GLY A 609 -21.75 -6.97 -24.67
C GLY A 609 -20.78 -7.01 -23.46
N GLY A 610 -20.07 -8.13 -23.29
CA GLY A 610 -19.13 -8.31 -22.18
C GLY A 610 -19.72 -8.92 -20.90
N VAL A 611 -21.03 -9.21 -20.89
CA VAL A 611 -21.68 -9.97 -19.81
C VAL A 611 -21.44 -11.47 -19.98
N LYS A 612 -20.84 -12.12 -18.98
CA LYS A 612 -20.61 -13.57 -18.99
C LYS A 612 -21.94 -14.33 -18.86
N VAL A 613 -22.15 -15.36 -19.68
CA VAL A 613 -23.32 -16.26 -19.65
C VAL A 613 -22.90 -17.72 -19.89
N GLY A 614 -23.77 -18.67 -19.54
CA GLY A 614 -23.56 -20.10 -19.85
C GLY A 614 -22.44 -20.74 -19.04
N LYS A 615 -21.88 -21.85 -19.52
CA LYS A 615 -20.79 -22.56 -18.83
C LYS A 615 -19.47 -21.83 -19.08
N TRP A 616 -18.72 -21.62 -18.02
CA TRP A 616 -17.41 -21.02 -18.00
C TRP A 616 -16.39 -21.94 -17.35
N THR A 617 -15.19 -21.93 -17.88
CA THR A 617 -13.98 -22.31 -17.18
C THR A 617 -13.19 -21.02 -16.93
N PHE A 618 -12.48 -20.90 -15.81
CA PHE A 618 -11.54 -19.84 -15.51
C PHE A 618 -10.23 -20.45 -15.10
N VAL A 619 -9.21 -19.62 -15.07
CA VAL A 619 -7.91 -19.96 -14.55
C VAL A 619 -7.72 -19.20 -13.25
N ASP A 620 -7.19 -19.87 -12.22
CA ASP A 620 -6.85 -19.22 -10.96
C ASP A 620 -5.71 -18.18 -11.15
N ASP A 621 -5.70 -17.10 -10.38
CA ASP A 621 -4.64 -16.08 -10.46
C ASP A 621 -3.25 -16.65 -10.08
N LYS A 622 -3.22 -17.72 -9.28
CA LYS A 622 -2.00 -18.47 -8.94
C LYS A 622 -1.57 -19.43 -10.06
N PHE A 623 -2.30 -19.52 -11.17
CA PHE A 623 -1.99 -20.44 -12.25
C PHE A 623 -0.61 -20.14 -12.85
N ASN A 624 0.21 -21.18 -12.85
CA ASN A 624 1.54 -21.14 -13.42
C ASN A 624 1.88 -22.50 -14.03
N SER A 625 3.07 -22.59 -14.62
CA SER A 625 3.57 -23.82 -15.24
C SER A 625 3.33 -25.10 -14.44
N GLY A 626 3.32 -25.05 -13.11
CA GLY A 626 3.05 -26.24 -12.29
C GLY A 626 1.91 -26.12 -11.29
N CYS A 627 1.13 -25.05 -11.30
CA CYS A 627 -0.16 -24.97 -10.61
C CYS A 627 -1.24 -24.72 -11.67
N GLN A 628 -2.03 -25.75 -12.01
CA GLN A 628 -3.02 -25.70 -13.09
C GLN A 628 -4.44 -25.83 -12.55
N VAL A 629 -4.86 -24.82 -11.80
CA VAL A 629 -6.19 -24.78 -11.21
C VAL A 629 -7.11 -24.06 -12.18
N THR A 630 -8.12 -24.78 -12.66
CA THR A 630 -9.14 -24.21 -13.54
C THR A 630 -10.51 -24.31 -12.89
N HIS A 631 -11.16 -23.18 -12.66
CA HIS A 631 -12.48 -23.14 -12.03
C HIS A 631 -13.59 -23.30 -13.07
N ARG A 632 -14.53 -24.23 -12.90
CA ARG A 632 -15.72 -24.30 -13.77
C ARG A 632 -16.94 -23.68 -13.07
N GLY A 633 -17.79 -22.95 -13.77
CA GLY A 633 -19.03 -22.40 -13.22
C GLY A 633 -20.04 -22.08 -14.32
N ARG A 634 -21.32 -21.92 -13.98
CA ARG A 634 -22.32 -21.39 -14.92
C ARG A 634 -22.48 -19.89 -14.65
N TYR A 635 -22.88 -19.09 -15.64
CA TYR A 635 -23.19 -17.68 -15.50
C TYR A 635 -24.58 -17.40 -16.07
N GLN A 636 -25.31 -16.49 -15.43
CA GLN A 636 -26.57 -15.95 -15.90
C GLN A 636 -26.58 -14.45 -15.58
N ASN A 637 -26.70 -13.61 -16.62
CA ASN A 637 -26.68 -12.15 -16.52
C ASN A 637 -25.44 -11.63 -15.76
N GLY A 638 -24.25 -12.14 -16.10
CA GLY A 638 -22.99 -11.72 -15.49
C GLY A 638 -22.75 -12.25 -14.08
N LYS A 639 -23.77 -12.81 -13.43
CA LYS A 639 -23.67 -13.45 -12.11
C LYS A 639 -23.37 -14.93 -12.27
N LYS A 640 -22.39 -15.43 -11.51
CA LYS A 640 -22.06 -16.85 -11.46
C LYS A 640 -23.24 -17.62 -10.82
N ARG A 641 -23.67 -18.72 -11.43
CA ARG A 641 -24.73 -19.62 -10.98
C ARG A 641 -24.19 -21.05 -10.88
N ARG A 642 -24.80 -21.82 -9.98
CA ARG A 642 -24.45 -23.19 -9.55
C ARG A 642 -23.85 -24.13 -10.61
N LYS A 643 -23.02 -25.03 -10.05
CA LYS A 643 -22.32 -26.21 -10.60
C LYS A 643 -20.87 -25.94 -11.01
N VAL A 644 -19.99 -26.26 -10.08
CA VAL A 644 -18.54 -26.29 -10.22
C VAL A 644 -18.12 -27.76 -10.27
N GLU A 645 -17.63 -28.24 -11.40
CA GLU A 645 -16.90 -29.50 -11.49
C GLU A 645 -15.42 -29.13 -11.58
N LEU A 646 -14.64 -29.41 -10.53
CA LEU A 646 -13.25 -28.93 -10.39
C LEU A 646 -12.36 -30.01 -9.80
N ILE A 647 -11.07 -29.93 -10.15
CA ILE A 647 -9.97 -30.39 -9.31
C ILE A 647 -9.65 -29.22 -8.38
N GLY A 648 -10.28 -29.19 -7.20
CA GLY A 648 -10.22 -28.05 -6.26
C GLY A 648 -11.50 -27.20 -6.21
N GLY A 649 -12.66 -27.79 -5.86
CA GLY A 649 -13.90 -27.04 -5.69
C GLY A 649 -15.10 -27.88 -5.28
N GLY A 650 -16.19 -27.20 -4.91
CA GLY A 650 -17.46 -27.80 -4.48
C GLY A 650 -18.67 -26.94 -4.87
N PHE A 651 -19.83 -27.14 -4.22
CA PHE A 651 -21.05 -26.39 -4.55
C PHE A 651 -21.09 -25.02 -3.87
N TYR A 652 -21.71 -24.05 -4.53
CA TYR A 652 -22.07 -22.77 -3.91
C TYR A 652 -23.58 -22.66 -3.78
N ASP A 653 -24.07 -22.03 -2.71
CA ASP A 653 -25.44 -21.57 -2.58
C ASP A 653 -25.51 -20.05 -2.65
N TYR A 654 -26.51 -19.53 -3.37
CA TYR A 654 -26.68 -18.11 -3.67
C TYR A 654 -27.97 -17.57 -3.05
N LYS A 655 -28.32 -18.01 -1.83
CA LYS A 655 -29.60 -17.69 -1.17
C LYS A 655 -29.69 -16.25 -0.62
N LYS A 656 -28.58 -15.50 -0.54
CA LYS A 656 -28.57 -14.08 -0.12
C LYS A 656 -27.95 -13.23 -1.22
N GLU A 657 -28.51 -12.05 -1.47
CA GLU A 657 -28.06 -11.13 -2.52
C GLU A 657 -26.63 -10.62 -2.26
N GLY A 658 -25.61 -11.37 -2.73
CA GLY A 658 -24.24 -10.88 -2.80
C GLY A 658 -23.15 -11.89 -2.42
N ASP A 659 -23.43 -12.79 -1.48
CA ASP A 659 -22.39 -13.63 -0.88
C ASP A 659 -22.32 -15.04 -1.51
N GLU A 660 -21.12 -15.46 -1.92
CA GLU A 660 -20.87 -16.82 -2.42
C GLU A 660 -20.63 -17.78 -1.23
N ILE A 661 -21.66 -18.46 -0.74
CA ILE A 661 -21.54 -19.43 0.36
C ILE A 661 -21.15 -20.80 -0.20
N LYS A 662 -20.02 -21.36 0.23
CA LYS A 662 -19.62 -22.74 -0.08
C LYS A 662 -20.54 -23.73 0.65
N ILE A 663 -21.02 -24.77 -0.02
CA ILE A 663 -21.84 -25.86 0.54
C ILE A 663 -21.47 -27.23 -0.07
N GLY A 664 -21.76 -28.32 0.65
CA GLY A 664 -21.54 -29.71 0.21
C GLY A 664 -20.08 -30.13 0.18
N LYS A 665 -19.73 -31.15 -0.62
CA LYS A 665 -18.35 -31.65 -0.76
C LYS A 665 -17.45 -30.64 -1.47
N TRP A 666 -16.26 -30.41 -0.93
CA TRP A 666 -15.27 -29.43 -1.37
C TRP A 666 -13.86 -29.98 -1.36
N ILE A 667 -13.03 -29.42 -2.25
CA ILE A 667 -11.58 -29.57 -2.24
C ILE A 667 -10.97 -28.15 -2.19
N ASP A 668 -10.41 -27.76 -1.05
CA ASP A 668 -9.66 -26.50 -0.90
C ASP A 668 -8.19 -26.72 -1.26
N LEU A 669 -7.55 -25.69 -1.82
CA LEU A 669 -6.12 -25.69 -2.07
C LEU A 669 -5.40 -24.92 -0.97
N SER A 670 -4.27 -25.45 -0.49
CA SER A 670 -3.42 -24.70 0.45
C SER A 670 -2.87 -23.43 -0.19
N ASP A 671 -2.67 -22.38 0.61
CA ASP A 671 -1.95 -21.18 0.16
C ASP A 671 -0.50 -21.48 -0.24
N THR A 672 0.04 -22.60 0.26
CA THR A 672 1.37 -23.11 -0.11
C THR A 672 1.36 -24.05 -1.32
N PHE A 673 0.23 -24.17 -2.05
CA PHE A 673 0.12 -25.05 -3.22
C PHE A 673 1.09 -24.62 -4.34
N ARG A 674 2.12 -25.44 -4.57
CA ARG A 674 3.21 -25.22 -5.52
C ARG A 674 3.41 -26.43 -6.43
N VAL A 675 4.25 -26.29 -7.44
CA VAL A 675 4.56 -27.34 -8.43
C VAL A 675 5.09 -28.62 -7.79
N ASP A 676 5.93 -28.43 -6.79
CA ASP A 676 6.70 -29.41 -6.03
C ASP A 676 6.10 -29.70 -4.63
N ASN A 677 4.97 -29.08 -4.32
CA ASN A 677 4.28 -29.25 -3.05
C ASN A 677 2.78 -28.95 -3.20
N GLN A 678 1.99 -29.96 -3.50
CA GLN A 678 0.55 -29.81 -3.73
C GLN A 678 -0.21 -30.34 -2.52
N ILE A 679 -0.82 -29.44 -1.75
CA ILE A 679 -1.63 -29.76 -0.56
C ILE A 679 -3.07 -29.38 -0.83
N ILE A 680 -3.97 -30.34 -0.69
CA ILE A 680 -5.42 -30.13 -0.79
C ILE A 680 -6.12 -30.57 0.49
N TYR A 681 -7.24 -29.93 0.79
CA TYR A 681 -8.11 -30.27 1.91
C TYR A 681 -9.46 -30.71 1.34
N CYS A 682 -9.93 -31.90 1.68
CA CYS A 682 -11.18 -32.46 1.17
C CYS A 682 -12.17 -32.63 2.32
N GLY A 683 -13.36 -32.06 2.23
CA GLY A 683 -14.39 -32.23 3.24
C GLY A 683 -15.70 -31.58 2.84
N ASP A 684 -16.61 -31.38 3.79
CA ASP A 684 -17.92 -30.78 3.55
C ASP A 684 -18.01 -29.35 4.09
N TYR A 685 -18.72 -28.49 3.37
CA TYR A 685 -19.19 -27.20 3.85
C TYR A 685 -20.70 -27.25 4.15
N GLY A 686 -21.10 -26.75 5.31
CA GLY A 686 -22.47 -26.40 5.66
C GLY A 686 -22.79 -24.94 5.35
N GLU A 687 -23.97 -24.46 5.74
CA GLU A 687 -24.38 -23.06 5.50
C GLU A 687 -23.50 -22.04 6.25
N SER A 688 -22.86 -22.46 7.36
CA SER A 688 -22.02 -21.61 8.21
C SER A 688 -20.52 -21.80 8.03
N GLY A 689 -20.02 -22.75 7.22
CA GLY A 689 -18.59 -23.03 7.12
C GLY A 689 -18.26 -24.51 6.93
N LYS A 690 -17.03 -24.92 7.24
CA LYS A 690 -16.56 -26.31 7.19
C LYS A 690 -17.28 -27.14 8.27
N VAL A 691 -17.76 -28.33 7.88
CA VAL A 691 -18.45 -29.27 8.77
C VAL A 691 -17.93 -30.68 8.55
N GLY A 692 -18.09 -31.54 9.55
CA GLY A 692 -17.80 -32.95 9.43
C GLY A 692 -16.32 -33.24 9.18
N ARG A 693 -16.02 -34.36 8.53
CA ARG A 693 -14.65 -34.83 8.32
C ARG A 693 -13.96 -34.05 7.20
N TRP A 694 -12.74 -33.60 7.48
CA TRP A 694 -11.84 -32.95 6.53
C TRP A 694 -10.49 -33.67 6.49
N ASP A 695 -10.14 -34.15 5.31
CA ASP A 695 -8.91 -34.89 5.04
C ASP A 695 -7.89 -33.99 4.33
N ILE A 696 -6.62 -34.13 4.71
CA ILE A 696 -5.50 -33.41 4.09
C ILE A 696 -4.75 -34.40 3.23
N PHE A 697 -4.67 -34.08 1.94
CA PHE A 697 -3.91 -34.85 0.98
C PHE A 697 -2.74 -34.04 0.47
N TRP A 698 -1.63 -34.71 0.22
CA TRP A 698 -0.42 -34.13 -0.30
C TRP A 698 0.18 -34.95 -1.42
N ARG A 699 0.78 -34.29 -2.41
CA ARG A 699 1.72 -34.94 -3.33
C ARG A 699 2.87 -34.00 -3.66
N MET A 700 4.02 -34.60 -3.89
CA MET A 700 5.23 -33.86 -4.25
C MET A 700 5.19 -33.36 -5.69
N LYS A 701 4.76 -34.19 -6.63
CA LYS A 701 4.76 -33.86 -8.06
C LYS A 701 3.44 -34.24 -8.68
N ARG A 702 3.07 -33.55 -9.76
CA ARG A 702 1.79 -33.75 -10.46
C ARG A 702 1.52 -35.20 -10.89
N ASN A 703 2.58 -35.93 -11.25
CA ASN A 703 2.52 -37.32 -11.70
C ASN A 703 2.49 -38.33 -10.55
N LEU A 704 2.59 -37.89 -9.29
CA LEU A 704 2.42 -38.75 -8.13
C LEU A 704 0.96 -38.73 -7.66
N GLN A 705 0.52 -39.83 -7.07
CA GLN A 705 -0.78 -39.91 -6.40
C GLN A 705 -0.76 -39.08 -5.12
N PHE A 706 -1.91 -38.53 -4.75
CA PHE A 706 -2.11 -37.87 -3.48
C PHE A 706 -2.02 -38.89 -2.34
N GLN A 707 -1.19 -38.59 -1.35
CA GLN A 707 -1.06 -39.33 -0.10
C GLN A 707 -1.88 -38.61 0.97
N PHE A 708 -2.68 -39.36 1.73
CA PHE A 708 -3.32 -38.85 2.93
C PHE A 708 -2.24 -38.56 3.99
N ILE A 709 -2.21 -37.34 4.51
CA ILE A 709 -1.20 -36.89 5.48
C ILE A 709 -1.79 -36.34 6.77
N GLY A 710 -3.10 -36.17 6.85
CA GLY A 710 -3.75 -35.65 8.05
C GLY A 710 -5.19 -35.25 7.85
N GLY A 711 -5.72 -34.47 8.78
CA GLY A 711 -7.13 -34.08 8.80
C GLY A 711 -7.76 -34.21 10.19
N GLY A 712 -9.01 -33.81 10.28
CA GLY A 712 -9.81 -33.85 11.50
C GLY A 712 -11.26 -33.56 11.21
N SER A 713 -12.05 -33.25 12.23
CA SER A 713 -13.48 -32.94 12.05
C SER A 713 -13.82 -31.55 12.54
N TYR A 714 -14.80 -30.93 11.89
CA TYR A 714 -15.44 -29.70 12.32
C TYR A 714 -16.82 -29.99 12.90
N ASP A 715 -17.22 -29.24 13.92
CA ASP A 715 -18.52 -29.38 14.57
C ASP A 715 -19.65 -28.96 13.61
N SER A 716 -20.61 -29.85 13.38
CA SER A 716 -21.77 -29.56 12.53
C SER A 716 -22.93 -28.92 13.29
N LYS A 717 -22.86 -28.82 14.62
CA LYS A 717 -24.00 -28.39 15.47
C LYS A 717 -23.98 -26.90 15.81
N GLN A 718 -22.84 -26.23 15.70
CA GLN A 718 -22.73 -24.81 16.05
C GLN A 718 -23.08 -23.95 14.84
N GLN A 719 -24.32 -23.45 14.80
CA GLN A 719 -24.79 -22.57 13.72
C GLN A 719 -24.20 -21.15 13.80
N ALA A 720 -23.62 -20.75 14.94
CA ALA A 720 -23.17 -19.38 15.18
C ALA A 720 -21.68 -19.14 14.87
N GLU A 721 -20.83 -20.16 14.89
CA GLU A 721 -19.38 -20.02 14.65
C GLU A 721 -18.93 -20.96 13.52
N ALA A 722 -18.43 -20.37 12.44
CA ALA A 722 -17.83 -21.10 11.33
C ALA A 722 -16.55 -21.84 11.78
N ASP A 723 -16.29 -23.02 11.25
CA ASP A 723 -14.98 -23.69 11.29
C ASP A 723 -14.47 -24.12 12.69
N VAL A 724 -15.37 -24.50 13.62
CA VAL A 724 -14.98 -25.03 14.95
C VAL A 724 -14.41 -26.45 14.84
N LYS A 725 -13.09 -26.59 14.96
CA LYS A 725 -12.40 -27.89 14.98
C LYS A 725 -12.74 -28.69 16.25
N ILE A 726 -12.97 -29.99 16.09
CA ILE A 726 -13.24 -30.96 17.18
C ILE A 726 -12.52 -32.29 16.96
N GLY A 727 -12.29 -33.02 18.05
CA GLY A 727 -11.78 -34.39 18.03
C GLY A 727 -10.29 -34.47 17.67
N LYS A 728 -9.85 -35.62 17.16
CA LYS A 728 -8.46 -35.84 16.76
C LYS A 728 -8.15 -35.11 15.46
N TRP A 729 -7.01 -34.43 15.44
CA TRP A 729 -6.51 -33.67 14.30
C TRP A 729 -5.06 -33.99 14.03
N ILE A 730 -4.74 -34.06 12.73
CA ILE A 730 -3.38 -33.94 12.22
C ILE A 730 -3.36 -32.71 11.32
N GLU A 731 -2.63 -31.67 11.70
CA GLU A 731 -2.54 -30.41 10.94
C GLU A 731 -1.12 -30.10 10.50
N LEU A 732 -1.00 -29.27 9.46
CA LEU A 732 0.28 -28.83 8.91
C LEU A 732 0.74 -27.55 9.59
N SER A 733 2.05 -27.42 9.81
CA SER A 733 2.65 -26.15 10.22
C SER A 733 2.42 -25.05 9.18
N GLU A 734 2.23 -23.82 9.65
CA GLU A 734 2.06 -22.65 8.78
C GLU A 734 3.37 -22.28 8.07
N ASP A 735 4.52 -22.65 8.65
CA ASP A 735 5.86 -22.31 8.18
C ASP A 735 6.45 -23.32 7.18
N LEU A 736 5.61 -23.99 6.38
CA LEU A 736 6.07 -24.94 5.37
C LEU A 736 6.90 -24.25 4.28
N LYS A 737 8.21 -24.15 4.52
CA LYS A 737 9.22 -23.77 3.55
C LYS A 737 9.96 -25.03 3.11
N ASN A 738 10.14 -25.14 1.80
CA ASN A 738 10.68 -26.25 1.03
C ASN A 738 11.54 -27.26 1.84
N TYR A 739 11.16 -28.55 1.72
CA TYR A 739 11.87 -29.78 2.13
C TYR A 739 11.73 -30.31 3.57
N ASN A 740 11.10 -29.57 4.49
CA ASN A 740 10.78 -30.09 5.83
C ASN A 740 9.28 -29.95 6.12
N TRP A 741 8.59 -31.08 6.29
CA TRP A 741 7.19 -31.07 6.69
C TRP A 741 7.08 -31.25 8.18
N ILE A 742 6.42 -30.30 8.85
CA ILE A 742 6.05 -30.42 10.26
C ILE A 742 4.54 -30.58 10.31
N ILE A 743 4.09 -31.67 10.94
CA ILE A 743 2.70 -31.89 11.30
C ILE A 743 2.54 -31.90 12.82
N TYR A 744 1.37 -31.48 13.27
CA TYR A 744 0.96 -31.53 14.67
C TYR A 744 -0.19 -32.52 14.79
N GLU A 745 -0.07 -33.50 15.67
CA GLU A 745 -1.11 -34.49 15.95
C GLU A 745 -1.59 -34.36 17.39
N GLY A 746 -2.88 -34.08 17.58
CA GLY A 746 -3.48 -33.93 18.91
C GLY A 746 -5.00 -33.84 18.86
N VAL A 747 -5.59 -33.25 19.90
CA VAL A 747 -7.05 -33.17 20.06
C VAL A 747 -7.50 -31.72 20.14
N TYR A 748 -8.59 -31.42 19.43
CA TYR A 748 -9.34 -30.19 19.57
C TYR A 748 -10.62 -30.41 20.38
N ARG A 749 -10.98 -29.42 21.20
CA ARG A 749 -12.28 -29.30 21.86
C ARG A 749 -12.77 -27.87 21.71
N ASN A 750 -13.93 -27.69 21.09
CA ASN A 750 -14.54 -26.38 20.82
C ASN A 750 -13.57 -25.38 20.16
N GLY A 751 -12.81 -25.83 19.16
CA GLY A 751 -11.87 -24.96 18.44
C GLY A 751 -10.52 -24.74 19.14
N TYR A 752 -10.35 -25.20 20.38
CA TYR A 752 -9.08 -25.09 21.11
C TYR A 752 -8.29 -26.40 21.11
N LYS A 753 -6.96 -26.29 20.98
CA LYS A 753 -6.03 -27.41 21.18
C LYS A 753 -5.99 -27.75 22.67
N ILE A 754 -6.17 -29.03 23.00
CA ILE A 754 -6.08 -29.52 24.38
C ILE A 754 -5.08 -30.68 24.49
N GLY A 755 -4.52 -30.87 25.69
CA GLY A 755 -3.68 -32.01 26.01
C GLY A 755 -2.34 -32.04 25.25
N LYS A 756 -1.84 -33.24 24.96
CA LYS A 756 -0.53 -33.46 24.31
C LYS A 756 -0.67 -33.46 22.79
N TRP A 757 0.16 -32.65 22.13
CA TRP A 757 0.28 -32.55 20.69
C TRP A 757 1.67 -33.01 20.24
N ASN A 758 1.71 -34.12 19.49
CA ASN A 758 2.95 -34.64 18.94
C ASN A 758 3.37 -33.80 17.73
N ILE A 759 4.60 -33.31 17.74
CA ILE A 759 5.21 -32.60 16.62
C ILE A 759 5.99 -33.64 15.82
N LYS A 760 5.58 -33.92 14.60
CA LYS A 760 6.29 -34.86 13.74
C LYS A 760 6.90 -34.15 12.54
N ARG A 761 8.14 -34.51 12.20
CA ARG A 761 8.84 -34.01 11.01
C ARG A 761 9.03 -35.13 10.00
N ARG A 762 8.86 -34.83 8.72
CA ARG A 762 9.28 -35.68 7.61
C ARG A 762 10.19 -34.88 6.68
N GLN A 763 11.41 -35.34 6.49
CA GLN A 763 12.32 -34.77 5.50
C GLN A 763 11.92 -35.23 4.09
N TYR A 764 12.38 -34.47 3.09
CA TYR A 764 12.08 -34.68 1.68
C TYR A 764 12.27 -36.14 1.17
N ASN A 765 13.26 -36.86 1.69
CA ASN A 765 13.58 -38.23 1.28
C ASN A 765 13.02 -39.32 2.21
N GLU A 766 12.28 -38.93 3.26
CA GLU A 766 11.72 -39.88 4.24
C GLU A 766 10.29 -40.25 3.86
N THR A 767 9.95 -41.54 3.97
CA THR A 767 8.59 -42.05 3.76
C THR A 767 7.69 -41.79 4.97
N GLU A 768 8.27 -41.73 6.17
CA GLU A 768 7.56 -41.66 7.44
C GLU A 768 7.83 -40.37 8.22
N PHE A 769 6.84 -39.95 9.02
CA PHE A 769 6.97 -38.83 9.94
C PHE A 769 7.61 -39.27 11.26
N LYS A 770 8.74 -38.67 11.62
CA LYS A 770 9.44 -38.91 12.89
C LYS A 770 8.96 -37.93 13.96
N ASN A 771 8.67 -38.42 15.16
CA ASN A 771 8.35 -37.54 16.29
C ASN A 771 9.59 -36.73 16.69
N ILE A 772 9.49 -35.41 16.71
CA ILE A 772 10.57 -34.49 17.06
C ILE A 772 10.29 -33.69 18.34
N GLY A 773 9.11 -33.85 18.94
CA GLY A 773 8.75 -33.14 20.16
C GLY A 773 7.29 -33.27 20.54
N VAL A 774 6.95 -32.80 21.73
CA VAL A 774 5.57 -32.74 22.22
C VAL A 774 5.30 -31.34 22.74
N GLN A 775 4.16 -30.77 22.37
CA GLN A 775 3.64 -29.54 22.95
C GLN A 775 2.42 -29.87 23.81
N THR A 776 2.32 -29.26 24.99
CA THR A 776 1.19 -29.45 25.89
C THR A 776 0.34 -28.20 25.94
N TYR A 777 -0.97 -28.37 25.90
CA TYR A 777 -1.97 -27.32 26.05
C TYR A 777 -2.83 -27.64 27.27
N ASP A 778 -3.24 -26.60 27.99
CA ASP A 778 -4.14 -26.74 29.13
C ASP A 778 -5.50 -27.30 28.67
N ASN A 779 -6.14 -28.08 29.56
CA ASN A 779 -7.37 -28.84 29.27
C ASN A 779 -8.65 -28.02 29.32
#